data_AF-A0A7J7JG21-F1
#
_entry.id   AF-A0A7J7JG21-F1
#
_cell.length_a   1.000
_cell.length_b   1.000
_cell.length_c   1.000
_cell.angle_alpha   90.00
_cell.angle_beta   90.00
_cell.angle_gamma   90.00
#
_symmetry.space_group_name_H-M   'P 1'
#
loop_
_entity.id
_entity.type
_entity.pdbx_description
1 polymer ?
#
loop_
_entity_poly.entity_id
_entity_poly.type
_entity_poly.pdbx_seq_one_letter_code
_entity_poly.pdbx_strand_id
1 'polypeptide(L)'
;MLPPEIGNLVDLEYLNMSETSIKSLPPEIAFCEKLQELNMYGNILEMLPETMRELHELTELKINARSFHSNLDDYMNKLLRNGNIKSQHIPSVLFDIPELRTLDLDGTRINSLPEKNSCKLEELYLSNNYFLSVPKGLQTLPYLVMVDMSHNFLPAIPDNIQEFLPSIRILRLNYNLLTSLPHGLCNLITLEELELSNNKQLPQGIGNLTQLRVLRAANNRIYSLPNSLCDLLDLETLELTNNRLAELPVTMFNLTKLTHMHTFSHMKPVGLWLHKNPITEPPEIKRTEHLQPVKLILLGQQGCGKTTLNRTISSAAKCPTSSDNTQKASLHNYLSAEEKSNLMKRLPRDELIENIEEPNSYDLGGADMYKVLHQHMLDKEALTLLVYDHSQFSQQPETYHSQIGYWIDLLHLHVPGAVVKLVGTHRDLLTPESVDSSQVQESVKRQIDEYRAYLATELSKLKEKIEKVKAKSEANVQRPSSNLTEFDPMANILQLEYQAKQMKNLLDNPLKIMPKIALVSCTEGVEGVLELISDMEMIAINKELMPTGQRYIPMSWQKLKGAIKKRPGYKLNWAQVKDLGVKYKIQGEILTDALEYAHNCGDVLWLQNHHKLKEVVFHKPFKLIEALRGIIHHDISNILDFDGNKSFSSIGKLSKEQFEECRNRMLTHGEISRQLLLGLWYYLPFSTDREQLAVTYELIKDFELAYLIPQSDLPTSKTYCEPLMVVPWYVSIDSTPSDIEIYWDRAAEDGMREMEIVYTFPHTFPEGIFERMSTQLQQDADIRLDWANTIYIEAKDKKTLVRRFVNQTSSEINVQIQVRNSELRGAVQHLAQLHQIWINILGSVPGIIWKILHYTAKKLHADKLYSANTPLSATPSARYSSTATSQMSNI
;
A
#
# COMPACT_ATOMS: atom_id res chain seq x y z
N MET A 1 70.69 -0.73 19.09
CA MET A 1 69.84 -1.68 19.82
C MET A 1 69.74 -1.19 21.25
N LEU A 2 68.61 -1.43 21.91
CA LEU A 2 68.47 -1.13 23.33
C LEU A 2 69.34 -2.11 24.15
N PRO A 3 70.07 -1.65 25.18
CA PRO A 3 70.84 -2.54 26.06
C PRO A 3 69.92 -3.51 26.84
N PRO A 4 70.35 -4.77 27.09
CA PRO A 4 69.64 -5.73 27.95
C PRO A 4 69.33 -5.19 29.35
N GLU A 5 70.16 -4.26 29.85
CA GLU A 5 70.01 -3.60 31.14
C GLU A 5 68.70 -2.80 31.29
N ILE A 6 67.94 -2.58 30.21
CA ILE A 6 66.57 -2.04 30.29
C ILE A 6 65.68 -2.86 31.22
N GLY A 7 65.90 -4.18 31.28
CA GLY A 7 65.13 -5.08 32.16
C GLY A 7 65.33 -4.81 33.66
N ASN A 8 66.34 -4.01 34.04
CA ASN A 8 66.53 -3.58 35.42
C ASN A 8 65.53 -2.48 35.82
N LEU A 9 64.86 -1.83 34.87
CA LEU A 9 63.86 -0.80 35.13
C LEU A 9 62.49 -1.43 35.45
N VAL A 10 62.42 -2.23 36.51
CA VAL A 10 61.22 -2.99 36.91
C VAL A 10 59.99 -2.12 37.21
N ASP A 11 60.20 -0.86 37.58
CA ASP A 11 59.15 0.13 37.86
C ASP A 11 58.78 0.98 36.62
N LEU A 12 59.28 0.65 35.43
CA LEU A 12 59.02 1.40 34.21
C LEU A 12 57.58 1.20 33.73
N GLU A 13 56.76 2.25 33.82
CA GLU A 13 55.35 2.23 33.38
C GLU A 13 55.16 2.69 31.93
N TYR A 14 56.00 3.61 31.45
CA TYR A 14 55.88 4.21 30.12
C TYR A 14 57.24 4.28 29.45
N LEU A 15 57.34 3.72 28.24
CA LEU A 15 58.55 3.75 27.44
C LEU A 15 58.26 4.31 26.06
N ASN A 16 58.66 5.56 25.83
CA ASN A 16 58.60 6.20 24.53
C ASN A 16 59.98 6.16 23.86
N MET A 17 60.06 5.39 22.78
CA MET A 17 61.23 5.28 21.91
C MET A 17 60.89 5.67 20.48
N SER A 18 59.91 6.56 20.30
CA SER A 18 59.49 6.99 18.97
C SER A 18 60.63 7.70 18.22
N GLU A 19 60.78 7.39 16.92
CA GLU A 19 61.76 7.99 16.02
C GLU A 19 63.24 7.81 16.44
N THR A 20 63.56 6.80 17.25
CA THR A 20 64.91 6.55 17.77
C THR A 20 65.80 5.67 16.87
N SER A 21 65.32 5.28 15.69
CA SER A 21 65.98 4.35 14.76
C SER A 21 66.31 2.97 15.36
N ILE A 22 65.52 2.51 16.34
CA ILE A 22 65.64 1.17 16.91
C ILE A 22 65.22 0.10 15.89
N LYS A 23 65.96 -1.01 15.89
CA LYS A 23 65.72 -2.17 15.01
C LYS A 23 65.10 -3.37 15.73
N SER A 24 65.34 -3.53 17.03
CA SER A 24 64.85 -4.65 17.82
C SER A 24 64.87 -4.32 19.31
N LEU A 25 64.08 -5.08 20.08
CA LEU A 25 64.09 -5.06 21.54
C LEU A 25 64.85 -6.28 22.10
N PRO A 26 65.58 -6.12 23.20
CA PRO A 26 66.18 -7.24 23.92
C PRO A 26 65.09 -8.07 24.64
N PRO A 27 65.23 -9.40 24.78
CA PRO A 27 64.28 -10.25 25.50
C PRO A 27 64.00 -9.80 26.95
N GLU A 28 64.97 -9.16 27.58
CA GLU A 28 64.93 -8.63 28.94
C GLU A 28 63.90 -7.52 29.15
N ILE A 29 63.31 -6.96 28.07
CA ILE A 29 62.17 -6.03 28.18
C ILE A 29 61.01 -6.63 28.96
N ALA A 30 60.86 -7.96 28.95
CA ALA A 30 59.85 -8.70 29.70
C ALA A 30 59.95 -8.53 31.22
N PHE A 31 61.09 -8.10 31.75
CA PHE A 31 61.26 -7.84 33.19
C PHE A 31 60.69 -6.48 33.63
N CYS A 32 60.29 -5.62 32.69
CA CYS A 32 59.56 -4.39 33.00
C CYS A 32 58.09 -4.71 33.26
N GLU A 33 57.80 -5.42 34.36
CA GLU A 33 56.48 -5.99 34.66
C GLU A 33 55.35 -4.94 34.75
N LYS A 34 55.68 -3.70 35.13
CA LYS A 34 54.73 -2.58 35.24
C LYS A 34 54.54 -1.79 33.94
N LEU A 35 55.16 -2.20 32.84
CA LEU A 35 55.13 -1.43 31.59
C LEU A 35 53.71 -1.45 30.99
N GLN A 36 53.08 -0.28 30.93
CA GLN A 36 51.70 -0.07 30.49
C GLN A 36 51.60 0.49 29.08
N GLU A 37 52.50 1.39 28.69
CA GLU A 37 52.56 1.98 27.34
C GLU A 37 53.97 1.83 26.74
N LEU A 38 54.02 1.24 25.54
CA LEU A 38 55.24 1.11 24.76
C LEU A 38 55.04 1.77 23.39
N ASN A 39 55.66 2.94 23.21
CA ASN A 39 55.62 3.67 21.95
C ASN A 39 56.93 3.50 21.18
N MET A 40 56.86 2.76 20.07
CA MET A 40 57.97 2.54 19.14
C MET A 40 57.68 3.12 17.75
N TYR A 41 56.75 4.07 17.64
CA TYR A 41 56.41 4.73 16.39
C TYR A 41 57.65 5.36 15.70
N GLY A 42 57.69 5.45 14.37
CA GLY A 42 58.85 6.03 13.67
C GLY A 42 60.12 5.17 13.53
N ASN A 43 60.15 3.92 14.02
CA ASN A 43 61.31 3.01 13.93
C ASN A 43 61.28 2.02 12.74
N ILE A 44 62.37 1.32 12.42
CA ILE A 44 62.36 0.24 11.39
C ILE A 44 62.65 -1.08 12.10
N LEU A 45 61.61 -1.62 12.74
CA LEU A 45 61.73 -2.86 13.51
C LEU A 45 61.96 -4.04 12.58
N GLU A 46 62.96 -4.88 12.85
CA GLU A 46 63.27 -6.09 12.09
C GLU A 46 62.66 -7.32 12.79
N MET A 47 62.73 -7.36 14.14
CA MET A 47 62.23 -8.47 14.97
C MET A 47 61.77 -7.98 16.35
N LEU A 48 60.84 -8.71 16.97
CA LEU A 48 60.42 -8.52 18.37
C LEU A 48 60.65 -9.82 19.15
N PRO A 49 61.04 -9.73 20.44
CA PRO A 49 61.30 -10.92 21.24
C PRO A 49 60.00 -11.61 21.65
N GLU A 50 60.03 -12.94 21.62
CA GLU A 50 58.92 -13.80 22.06
C GLU A 50 58.53 -13.61 23.53
N THR A 51 59.42 -13.04 24.34
CA THR A 51 59.20 -12.76 25.76
C THR A 51 58.20 -11.62 26.01
N MET A 52 57.82 -10.84 24.99
CA MET A 52 56.80 -9.79 25.13
C MET A 52 55.44 -10.29 25.62
N ARG A 53 55.15 -11.60 25.47
CA ARG A 53 53.95 -12.25 26.02
C ARG A 53 53.83 -12.16 27.55
N GLU A 54 54.94 -11.96 28.25
CA GLU A 54 55.01 -11.88 29.72
C GLU A 54 54.74 -10.47 30.25
N LEU A 55 54.55 -9.47 29.36
CA LEU A 55 54.20 -8.10 29.74
C LEU A 55 52.71 -8.03 30.10
N HIS A 56 52.39 -8.43 31.33
CA HIS A 56 51.02 -8.57 31.81
C HIS A 56 50.29 -7.25 32.07
N GLU A 57 51.00 -6.11 32.18
CA GLU A 57 50.38 -4.79 32.33
C GLU A 57 50.36 -3.95 31.04
N LEU A 58 50.93 -4.45 29.93
CA LEU A 58 51.04 -3.68 28.70
C LEU A 58 49.68 -3.55 28.01
N THR A 59 49.14 -2.33 28.03
CA THR A 59 47.81 -2.01 27.49
C THR A 59 47.86 -1.35 26.12
N GLU A 60 48.93 -0.62 25.82
CA GLU A 60 49.04 0.12 24.56
C GLU A 60 50.41 -0.10 23.89
N LEU A 61 50.37 -0.53 22.62
CA LEU A 61 51.55 -0.77 21.80
C LEU A 61 51.42 -0.02 20.47
N LYS A 62 52.22 1.04 20.33
CA LYS A 62 52.30 1.85 19.10
C LYS A 62 53.52 1.45 18.29
N ILE A 63 53.31 0.86 17.12
CA ILE A 63 54.39 0.60 16.15
C ILE A 63 54.21 1.46 14.91
N ASN A 64 55.12 1.38 13.95
CA ASN A 64 55.06 2.24 12.77
C ASN A 64 54.78 1.47 11.47
N ALA A 65 54.37 2.22 10.45
CA ALA A 65 54.15 1.71 9.10
C ALA A 65 55.38 1.03 8.48
N ARG A 66 56.61 1.43 8.84
CA ARG A 66 57.85 0.83 8.33
C ARG A 66 58.35 -0.39 9.08
N SER A 67 57.63 -0.81 10.12
CA SER A 67 58.01 -1.95 10.94
C SER A 67 57.91 -3.22 10.10
N PHE A 68 58.94 -4.05 10.19
CA PHE A 68 59.09 -5.32 9.51
C PHE A 68 59.23 -5.23 7.98
N HIS A 69 59.42 -4.02 7.42
CA HIS A 69 59.65 -3.82 5.98
C HIS A 69 60.93 -4.47 5.46
N SER A 70 62.00 -4.54 6.27
CA SER A 70 63.26 -5.20 5.90
C SER A 70 63.07 -6.69 5.57
N ASN A 71 61.99 -7.28 6.07
CA ASN A 71 61.66 -8.70 5.88
C ASN A 71 60.90 -8.94 4.55
N LEU A 72 60.66 -7.88 3.76
CA LEU A 72 59.93 -7.93 2.51
C LEU A 72 60.80 -7.39 1.36
N ASP A 73 61.09 -8.23 0.37
CA ASP A 73 61.59 -7.77 -0.92
C ASP A 73 60.44 -7.26 -1.82
N ASP A 74 60.78 -6.60 -2.94
CA ASP A 74 59.79 -6.04 -3.87
C ASP A 74 58.86 -7.10 -4.46
N TYR A 75 59.34 -8.33 -4.61
CA TYR A 75 58.55 -9.43 -5.16
C TYR A 75 57.51 -9.93 -4.15
N MET A 76 57.92 -10.18 -2.91
CA MET A 76 57.05 -10.56 -1.80
C MET A 76 56.04 -9.48 -1.48
N ASN A 77 56.45 -8.21 -1.51
CA ASN A 77 55.54 -7.08 -1.37
C ASN A 77 54.44 -7.09 -2.45
N LYS A 78 54.82 -7.34 -3.72
CA LYS A 78 53.86 -7.49 -4.82
C LYS A 78 52.92 -8.68 -4.61
N LEU A 79 53.43 -9.81 -4.13
CA LEU A 79 52.61 -11.00 -3.83
C LEU A 79 51.63 -10.75 -2.66
N LEU A 80 52.07 -10.06 -1.60
CA LEU A 80 51.19 -9.66 -0.48
C LEU A 80 50.08 -8.73 -0.96
N ARG A 81 50.44 -7.70 -1.72
CA ARG A 81 49.48 -6.72 -2.25
C ARG A 81 48.42 -7.36 -3.15
N ASN A 82 48.80 -8.39 -3.91
CA ASN A 82 47.89 -9.13 -4.78
C ASN A 82 47.14 -10.26 -4.06
N GLY A 83 47.42 -10.51 -2.77
CA GLY A 83 46.80 -11.59 -1.99
C GLY A 83 47.30 -13.00 -2.32
N ASN A 84 48.42 -13.13 -3.04
CA ASN A 84 48.99 -14.42 -3.42
C ASN A 84 49.63 -15.16 -2.24
N ILE A 85 50.08 -14.42 -1.22
CA ILE A 85 50.64 -14.95 0.02
C ILE A 85 50.03 -14.22 1.22
N LYS A 86 50.02 -14.87 2.38
CA LYS A 86 49.62 -14.26 3.66
C LYS A 86 50.80 -13.57 4.32
N SER A 87 50.54 -12.45 5.00
CA SER A 87 51.52 -11.71 5.80
C SER A 87 52.02 -12.54 6.99
N GLN A 88 53.27 -13.00 6.90
CA GLN A 88 54.01 -13.70 7.96
C GLN A 88 55.15 -12.84 8.54
N HIS A 89 55.38 -11.65 7.99
CA HIS A 89 56.45 -10.74 8.41
C HIS A 89 56.15 -10.04 9.74
N ILE A 90 54.89 -10.02 10.17
CA ILE A 90 54.46 -9.46 11.44
C ILE A 90 54.49 -10.57 12.50
N PRO A 91 55.27 -10.40 13.59
CA PRO A 91 55.37 -11.39 14.65
C PRO A 91 54.02 -11.69 15.31
N SER A 92 53.68 -12.97 15.48
CA SER A 92 52.41 -13.38 16.13
C SER A 92 52.33 -12.96 17.60
N VAL A 93 53.48 -12.80 18.27
CA VAL A 93 53.56 -12.37 19.68
C VAL A 93 52.79 -11.09 19.96
N LEU A 94 52.62 -10.19 18.98
CA LEU A 94 51.81 -8.97 19.11
C LEU A 94 50.34 -9.24 19.47
N PHE A 95 49.82 -10.41 19.10
CA PHE A 95 48.44 -10.83 19.35
C PHE A 95 48.31 -11.76 20.57
N ASP A 96 49.43 -12.07 21.23
CA ASP A 96 49.50 -12.96 22.39
C ASP A 96 49.74 -12.20 23.72
N ILE A 97 49.85 -10.86 23.67
CA ILE A 97 50.01 -10.00 24.85
C ILE A 97 48.66 -9.91 25.61
N PRO A 98 48.55 -10.38 26.86
CA PRO A 98 47.25 -10.66 27.49
C PRO A 98 46.35 -9.44 27.72
N GLU A 99 46.90 -8.36 28.24
CA GLU A 99 46.14 -7.14 28.62
C GLU A 99 46.22 -6.03 27.57
N LEU A 100 46.71 -6.34 26.36
CA LEU A 100 46.80 -5.37 25.28
C LEU A 100 45.40 -4.94 24.82
N ARG A 101 45.12 -3.64 24.93
CA ARG A 101 43.85 -3.00 24.58
C ARG A 101 43.93 -2.28 23.24
N THR A 102 45.04 -1.62 22.97
CA THR A 102 45.23 -0.81 21.76
C THR A 102 46.44 -1.28 20.96
N LEU A 103 46.22 -1.62 19.70
CA LEU A 103 47.25 -2.04 18.77
C LEU A 103 47.15 -1.25 17.45
N ASP A 104 48.22 -0.52 17.13
CA ASP A 104 48.34 0.24 15.89
C ASP A 104 49.24 -0.49 14.89
N LEU A 105 48.65 -0.99 13.79
CA LEU A 105 49.33 -1.66 12.67
C LEU A 105 49.16 -0.88 11.35
N ASP A 106 48.90 0.43 11.43
CA ASP A 106 48.69 1.25 10.25
C ASP A 106 49.92 1.27 9.34
N GLY A 107 49.69 1.05 8.05
CA GLY A 107 50.74 1.12 7.03
C GLY A 107 51.78 0.00 7.05
N THR A 108 51.58 -1.07 7.83
CA THR A 108 52.54 -2.19 8.02
C THR A 108 52.57 -3.22 6.88
N ARG A 109 51.84 -2.96 5.78
CA ARG A 109 51.72 -3.83 4.60
C ARG A 109 51.16 -5.23 4.91
N ILE A 110 50.33 -5.33 5.94
CA ILE A 110 49.66 -6.58 6.32
C ILE A 110 48.48 -6.89 5.40
N ASN A 111 48.18 -8.16 5.16
CA ASN A 111 46.99 -8.60 4.41
C ASN A 111 46.20 -9.73 5.09
N SER A 112 46.66 -10.21 6.25
CA SER A 112 46.02 -11.26 7.04
C SER A 112 46.37 -11.11 8.52
N LEU A 113 45.44 -11.50 9.39
CA LEU A 113 45.64 -11.58 10.84
C LEU A 113 45.76 -13.05 11.27
N PRO A 114 46.45 -13.35 12.38
CA PRO A 114 46.49 -14.71 12.93
C PRO A 114 45.10 -15.18 13.35
N GLU A 115 44.83 -16.48 13.19
CA GLU A 115 43.52 -17.08 13.49
C GLU A 115 43.31 -17.34 14.99
N LYS A 116 44.39 -17.32 15.78
CA LYS A 116 44.36 -17.45 17.24
C LYS A 116 45.05 -16.24 17.86
N ASN A 117 44.45 -15.71 18.92
CA ASN A 117 44.98 -14.62 19.72
C ASN A 117 44.51 -14.80 21.17
N SER A 118 45.24 -14.21 22.12
CA SER A 118 44.90 -14.23 23.56
C SER A 118 44.82 -12.82 24.16
N CYS A 119 44.89 -11.78 23.31
CA CYS A 119 44.81 -10.38 23.72
C CYS A 119 43.36 -9.91 23.89
N LYS A 120 43.17 -8.93 24.77
CA LYS A 120 41.88 -8.27 25.03
C LYS A 120 41.74 -6.96 24.25
N LEU A 121 42.04 -6.99 22.96
CA LEU A 121 42.03 -5.78 22.13
C LEU A 121 40.63 -5.13 22.09
N GLU A 122 40.62 -3.84 22.37
CA GLU A 122 39.46 -2.94 22.31
C GLU A 122 39.55 -2.03 21.07
N GLU A 123 40.77 -1.61 20.70
CA GLU A 123 41.04 -0.76 19.53
C GLU A 123 42.11 -1.37 18.62
N LEU A 124 41.79 -1.49 17.33
CA LEU A 124 42.69 -2.04 16.32
C LEU A 124 42.73 -1.15 15.07
N TYR A 125 43.91 -0.61 14.79
CA TYR A 125 44.17 0.24 13.62
C TYR A 125 44.88 -0.57 12.53
N LEU A 126 44.23 -0.70 11.36
CA LEU A 126 44.66 -1.48 10.20
C LEU A 126 44.63 -0.64 8.92
N SER A 127 44.65 0.68 9.02
CA SER A 127 44.58 1.57 7.89
C SER A 127 45.82 1.47 7.00
N ASN A 128 45.67 1.81 5.71
CA ASN A 128 46.79 1.86 4.74
C ASN A 128 47.52 0.52 4.54
N ASN A 129 46.78 -0.60 4.53
CA ASN A 129 47.31 -1.95 4.39
C ASN A 129 46.85 -2.63 3.09
N TYR A 130 47.06 -3.94 2.98
CA TYR A 130 46.80 -4.75 1.77
C TYR A 130 45.63 -5.72 1.93
N PHE A 131 44.66 -5.42 2.80
CA PHE A 131 43.49 -6.29 2.97
C PHE A 131 42.60 -6.28 1.72
N LEU A 132 42.38 -7.47 1.16
CA LEU A 132 41.45 -7.74 0.04
C LEU A 132 40.13 -8.35 0.52
N SER A 133 40.03 -8.68 1.80
CA SER A 133 38.81 -9.15 2.47
C SER A 133 38.91 -8.85 3.96
N VAL A 134 37.77 -8.86 4.65
CA VAL A 134 37.73 -8.74 6.12
C VAL A 134 38.43 -9.98 6.72
N PRO A 135 39.49 -9.80 7.53
CA PRO A 135 40.30 -10.92 7.99
C PRO A 135 39.56 -11.78 9.04
N LYS A 136 39.64 -13.10 8.90
CA LYS A 136 39.01 -14.07 9.83
C LYS A 136 39.50 -13.95 11.27
N GLY A 137 40.73 -13.49 11.49
CA GLY A 137 41.29 -13.26 12.83
C GLY A 137 40.54 -12.23 13.66
N LEU A 138 39.67 -11.40 13.06
CA LEU A 138 38.81 -10.49 13.84
C LEU A 138 37.76 -11.24 14.66
N GLN A 139 37.30 -12.41 14.19
CA GLN A 139 36.29 -13.21 14.87
C GLN A 139 36.74 -13.70 16.25
N THR A 140 38.04 -13.79 16.48
CA THR A 140 38.63 -14.23 17.75
C THR A 140 38.91 -13.09 18.72
N LEU A 141 38.60 -11.83 18.36
CA LEU A 141 38.75 -10.64 19.20
C LEU A 141 37.37 -10.13 19.70
N PRO A 142 36.77 -10.75 20.73
CA PRO A 142 35.39 -10.46 21.13
C PRO A 142 35.19 -9.10 21.81
N TYR A 143 36.27 -8.48 22.32
CA TYR A 143 36.26 -7.21 23.05
C TYR A 143 36.41 -5.98 22.15
N LEU A 144 36.49 -6.19 20.84
CA LEU A 144 36.82 -5.13 19.90
C LEU A 144 35.67 -4.12 19.77
N VAL A 145 35.96 -2.87 20.16
CA VAL A 145 35.03 -1.74 20.17
C VAL A 145 35.27 -0.83 18.98
N MET A 146 36.52 -0.69 18.54
CA MET A 146 36.93 0.17 17.44
C MET A 146 37.82 -0.58 16.45
N VAL A 147 37.48 -0.50 15.16
CA VAL A 147 38.31 -0.99 14.07
C VAL A 147 38.42 0.06 12.97
N ASP A 148 39.65 0.36 12.58
CA ASP A 148 39.93 1.13 11.36
C ASP A 148 40.54 0.24 10.29
N MET A 149 39.81 -0.01 9.20
CA MET A 149 40.29 -0.68 8.00
C MET A 149 40.27 0.25 6.78
N SER A 150 40.38 1.57 7.00
CA SER A 150 40.41 2.57 5.93
C SER A 150 41.65 2.40 5.03
N HIS A 151 41.60 2.91 3.79
CA HIS A 151 42.73 2.85 2.86
C HIS A 151 43.26 1.42 2.60
N ASN A 152 42.34 0.47 2.47
CA ASN A 152 42.62 -0.90 2.04
C ASN A 152 42.01 -1.18 0.66
N PHE A 153 42.01 -2.44 0.24
CA PHE A 153 41.52 -2.86 -1.08
C PHE A 153 40.27 -3.74 -0.96
N LEU A 154 39.44 -3.53 0.07
CA LEU A 154 38.26 -4.35 0.33
C LEU A 154 37.22 -4.16 -0.81
N PRO A 155 36.88 -5.19 -1.59
CA PRO A 155 35.85 -5.11 -2.64
C PRO A 155 34.43 -5.27 -2.08
N ALA A 156 34.30 -5.98 -0.95
CA ALA A 156 33.04 -6.26 -0.28
C ALA A 156 33.27 -6.56 1.21
N ILE A 157 32.19 -6.47 1.99
CA ILE A 157 32.13 -6.90 3.40
C ILE A 157 31.29 -8.19 3.43
N PRO A 158 31.65 -9.21 4.25
CA PRO A 158 30.88 -10.44 4.37
C PRO A 158 29.48 -10.20 4.96
N ASP A 159 28.49 -10.98 4.50
CA ASP A 159 27.10 -10.86 4.96
C ASP A 159 26.91 -11.13 6.46
N ASN A 160 27.79 -11.92 7.07
CA ASN A 160 27.78 -12.25 8.49
C ASN A 160 28.76 -11.41 9.31
N ILE A 161 29.04 -10.15 8.94
CA ILE A 161 30.01 -9.28 9.65
C ILE A 161 29.75 -9.15 11.15
N GLN A 162 28.49 -9.27 11.59
CA GLN A 162 28.09 -9.31 13.00
C GLN A 162 28.74 -10.46 13.80
N GLU A 163 29.11 -11.56 13.15
CA GLU A 163 29.84 -12.68 13.78
C GLU A 163 31.32 -12.36 13.96
N PHE A 164 31.88 -11.48 13.13
CA PHE A 164 33.28 -11.04 13.21
C PHE A 164 33.45 -9.92 14.23
N LEU A 165 32.44 -9.05 14.39
CA LEU A 165 32.51 -7.82 15.16
C LEU A 165 31.26 -7.63 16.06
N PRO A 166 31.03 -8.52 17.06
CA PRO A 166 29.79 -8.52 17.83
C PRO A 166 29.62 -7.32 18.77
N SER A 167 30.72 -6.69 19.21
CA SER A 167 30.76 -5.63 20.22
C SER A 167 31.12 -4.25 19.66
N ILE A 168 31.17 -4.11 18.33
CA ILE A 168 31.74 -2.93 17.67
C ILE A 168 30.87 -1.68 17.89
N ARG A 169 31.52 -0.56 18.19
CA ARG A 169 30.89 0.77 18.31
C ARG A 169 31.40 1.73 17.23
N ILE A 170 32.65 1.59 16.80
CA ILE A 170 33.27 2.46 15.81
C ILE A 170 33.86 1.61 14.68
N LEU A 171 33.35 1.79 13.46
CA LEU A 171 33.82 1.07 12.28
C LEU A 171 34.20 2.06 11.17
N ARG A 172 35.49 2.10 10.83
CA ARG A 172 36.01 2.96 9.75
C ARG A 172 36.45 2.15 8.54
N LEU A 173 35.90 2.49 7.39
CA LEU A 173 36.06 1.79 6.11
C LEU A 173 36.28 2.75 4.95
N ASN A 174 36.78 3.96 5.23
CA ASN A 174 36.99 4.97 4.21
C ASN A 174 37.99 4.51 3.16
N TYR A 175 37.88 5.02 1.93
CA TYR A 175 38.86 4.76 0.86
C TYR A 175 39.13 3.26 0.63
N ASN A 176 38.06 2.49 0.46
CA ASN A 176 38.11 1.09 0.03
C ASN A 176 37.53 0.94 -1.40
N LEU A 177 37.36 -0.30 -1.86
CA LEU A 177 36.78 -0.61 -3.18
C LEU A 177 35.33 -1.13 -3.07
N LEU A 178 34.63 -0.79 -1.98
CA LEU A 178 33.31 -1.33 -1.67
C LEU A 178 32.28 -0.90 -2.73
N THR A 179 31.72 -1.88 -3.43
CA THR A 179 30.67 -1.66 -4.44
C THR A 179 29.27 -1.73 -3.86
N SER A 180 29.08 -2.56 -2.84
CA SER A 180 27.83 -2.74 -2.09
C SER A 180 28.15 -2.98 -0.61
N LEU A 181 27.15 -2.76 0.25
CA LEU A 181 27.22 -3.05 1.67
C LEU A 181 26.19 -4.13 2.01
N PRO A 182 26.59 -5.19 2.74
CA PRO A 182 25.72 -6.31 3.05
C PRO A 182 24.63 -5.94 4.05
N HIS A 183 23.51 -6.65 4.02
CA HIS A 183 22.43 -6.47 5.01
C HIS A 183 22.90 -6.73 6.45
N GLY A 184 23.87 -7.64 6.66
CA GLY A 184 24.39 -7.91 8.01
C GLY A 184 25.16 -6.76 8.65
N LEU A 185 25.63 -5.77 7.87
CA LEU A 185 26.17 -4.53 8.45
C LEU A 185 25.12 -3.82 9.30
N CYS A 186 23.86 -3.87 8.86
CA CYS A 186 22.72 -3.25 9.53
C CYS A 186 22.29 -3.98 10.81
N ASN A 187 22.90 -5.12 11.13
CA ASN A 187 22.64 -5.89 12.35
C ASN A 187 23.62 -5.53 13.49
N LEU A 188 24.60 -4.66 13.24
CA LEU A 188 25.54 -4.14 14.24
C LEU A 188 24.84 -3.09 15.12
N ILE A 189 23.84 -3.50 15.91
CA ILE A 189 22.97 -2.62 16.70
C ILE A 189 23.70 -1.81 17.80
N THR A 190 24.95 -2.14 18.08
CA THR A 190 25.85 -1.42 19.01
C THR A 190 26.64 -0.30 18.34
N LEU A 191 26.57 -0.17 17.01
CA LEU A 191 27.38 0.76 16.24
C LEU A 191 26.95 2.21 16.48
N GLU A 192 27.90 3.05 16.86
CA GLU A 192 27.73 4.48 17.16
C GLU A 192 28.37 5.38 16.09
N GLU A 193 29.48 4.96 15.49
CA GLU A 193 30.19 5.67 14.42
C GLU A 193 30.46 4.74 13.24
N LEU A 194 30.01 5.17 12.06
CA LEU A 194 30.24 4.47 10.80
C LEU A 194 30.82 5.43 9.76
N GLU A 195 32.01 5.10 9.26
CA GLU A 195 32.68 5.88 8.22
C GLU A 195 32.86 5.06 6.94
N LEU A 196 32.28 5.56 5.85
CA LEU A 196 32.17 4.92 4.53
C LEU A 196 32.53 5.90 3.40
N SER A 197 33.27 6.96 3.69
CA SER A 197 33.63 7.97 2.68
C SER A 197 34.50 7.38 1.57
N ASN A 198 34.33 7.87 0.33
CA ASN A 198 35.05 7.38 -0.86
C ASN A 198 34.80 5.89 -1.18
N ASN A 199 33.55 5.44 -1.10
CA ASN A 199 33.08 4.14 -1.59
C ASN A 199 31.99 4.36 -2.66
N LYS A 200 31.00 3.45 -2.81
CA LYS A 200 29.94 3.58 -3.82
C LYS A 200 28.50 3.76 -3.31
N GLN A 201 28.08 3.18 -2.17
CA GLN A 201 26.66 3.18 -1.74
C GLN A 201 26.45 3.04 -0.21
N LEU A 202 25.24 3.38 0.28
CA LEU A 202 24.71 3.04 1.61
C LEU A 202 23.72 1.85 1.51
N PRO A 203 23.58 0.98 2.53
CA PRO A 203 22.60 -0.11 2.52
C PRO A 203 21.19 0.42 2.81
N GLN A 204 20.14 -0.20 2.23
CA GLN A 204 18.75 0.20 2.49
C GLN A 204 18.32 0.04 3.96
N GLY A 205 18.95 -0.88 4.69
CA GLY A 205 18.66 -1.17 6.10
C GLY A 205 19.39 -0.28 7.11
N ILE A 206 20.02 0.83 6.70
CA ILE A 206 20.85 1.67 7.59
C ILE A 206 20.08 2.18 8.83
N GLY A 207 18.75 2.31 8.75
CA GLY A 207 17.88 2.69 9.87
C GLY A 207 17.84 1.71 11.04
N ASN A 208 18.31 0.47 10.87
CA ASN A 208 18.36 -0.52 11.95
C ASN A 208 19.47 -0.23 12.98
N LEU A 209 20.44 0.63 12.65
CA LEU A 209 21.55 1.00 13.51
C LEU A 209 21.12 2.05 14.55
N THR A 210 20.17 1.71 15.41
CA THR A 210 19.46 2.67 16.27
C THR A 210 20.35 3.46 17.24
N GLN A 211 21.57 2.98 17.53
CA GLN A 211 22.56 3.68 18.36
C GLN A 211 23.51 4.60 17.57
N LEU A 212 23.37 4.67 16.24
CA LEU A 212 24.28 5.42 15.38
C LEU A 212 24.15 6.92 15.63
N ARG A 213 25.28 7.55 15.97
CA ARG A 213 25.40 9.00 16.23
C ARG A 213 26.14 9.72 15.12
N VAL A 214 27.09 9.03 14.47
CA VAL A 214 27.95 9.61 13.43
C VAL A 214 27.91 8.72 12.19
N LEU A 215 27.44 9.27 11.08
CA LEU A 215 27.51 8.63 9.77
C LEU A 215 28.25 9.53 8.78
N ARG A 216 29.44 9.09 8.35
CA ARG A 216 30.24 9.79 7.32
C ARG A 216 30.27 9.01 6.03
N ALA A 217 29.68 9.57 4.97
CA ALA A 217 29.62 8.96 3.65
C ALA A 217 29.90 10.00 2.54
N ALA A 218 30.90 10.87 2.77
CA ALA A 218 31.34 11.86 1.79
C ALA A 218 32.00 11.22 0.56
N ASN A 219 31.99 11.92 -0.58
CA ASN A 219 32.66 11.51 -1.82
C ASN A 219 32.21 10.13 -2.35
N ASN A 220 30.95 9.78 -2.14
CA ASN A 220 30.34 8.57 -2.67
C ASN A 220 29.56 8.85 -3.98
N ARG A 221 28.80 7.87 -4.47
CA ARG A 221 27.90 8.01 -5.63
C ARG A 221 26.43 7.85 -5.22
N ILE A 222 26.05 8.37 -4.04
CA ILE A 222 24.70 8.22 -3.48
C ILE A 222 23.74 9.17 -4.24
N TYR A 223 22.64 8.61 -4.76
CA TYR A 223 21.62 9.35 -5.52
C TYR A 223 20.38 9.71 -4.69
N SER A 224 20.02 8.85 -3.75
CA SER A 224 18.92 9.04 -2.81
C SER A 224 19.28 8.41 -1.47
N LEU A 225 18.61 8.85 -0.41
CA LEU A 225 18.73 8.27 0.93
C LEU A 225 17.47 7.46 1.23
N PRO A 226 17.57 6.31 1.92
CA PRO A 226 16.39 5.57 2.33
C PRO A 226 15.64 6.31 3.44
N ASN A 227 14.30 6.23 3.44
CA ASN A 227 13.46 6.84 4.49
C ASN A 227 13.79 6.30 5.89
N SER A 228 14.27 5.05 5.97
CA SER A 228 14.70 4.40 7.23
C SER A 228 15.89 5.10 7.90
N LEU A 229 16.72 5.84 7.16
CA LEU A 229 17.80 6.63 7.75
C LEU A 229 17.24 7.68 8.74
N CYS A 230 16.01 8.12 8.53
CA CYS A 230 15.34 9.09 9.38
C CYS A 230 14.83 8.50 10.71
N ASP A 231 14.95 7.18 10.91
CA ASP A 231 14.61 6.51 12.16
C ASP A 231 15.77 6.55 13.18
N LEU A 232 16.94 7.03 12.78
CA LEU A 232 18.13 7.19 13.61
C LEU A 232 18.03 8.44 14.50
N LEU A 233 17.13 8.42 15.49
CA LEU A 233 16.79 9.59 16.31
C LEU A 233 17.98 10.18 17.10
N ASP A 234 19.01 9.35 17.34
CA ASP A 234 20.23 9.74 18.04
C ASP A 234 21.34 10.28 17.11
N LEU A 235 21.09 10.40 15.81
CA LEU A 235 22.09 10.86 14.83
C LEU A 235 22.45 12.35 15.02
N GLU A 236 23.70 12.60 15.39
CA GLU A 236 24.26 13.94 15.65
C GLU A 236 25.02 14.48 14.44
N THR A 237 25.60 13.60 13.63
CA THR A 237 26.40 13.96 12.45
C THR A 237 26.02 13.09 11.25
N LEU A 238 25.59 13.73 10.17
CA LEU A 238 25.35 13.10 8.87
C LEU A 238 26.14 13.83 7.79
N GLU A 239 27.24 13.22 7.36
CA GLU A 239 28.11 13.77 6.33
C GLU A 239 27.90 13.12 4.96
N LEU A 240 27.32 13.87 4.03
CA LEU A 240 26.96 13.41 2.67
C LEU A 240 27.54 14.31 1.57
N THR A 241 28.57 15.08 1.92
CA THR A 241 29.34 15.94 1.02
C THR A 241 29.75 15.25 -0.27
N ASN A 242 29.65 15.96 -1.41
CA ASN A 242 30.14 15.52 -2.72
C ASN A 242 29.57 14.15 -3.16
N ASN A 243 28.24 14.05 -3.13
CA ASN A 243 27.48 12.92 -3.64
C ASN A 243 26.66 13.36 -4.88
N ARG A 244 25.65 12.57 -5.27
CA ARG A 244 24.74 12.85 -6.40
C ARG A 244 23.29 13.00 -5.93
N LEU A 245 23.09 13.43 -4.68
CA LEU A 245 21.77 13.60 -4.10
C LEU A 245 21.02 14.73 -4.80
N ALA A 246 19.89 14.43 -5.43
CA ALA A 246 19.00 15.43 -6.03
C ALA A 246 17.94 15.92 -5.02
N GLU A 247 17.59 15.06 -4.06
CA GLU A 247 16.55 15.27 -3.05
C GLU A 247 16.92 14.61 -1.72
N LEU A 248 16.21 14.99 -0.67
CA LEU A 248 16.32 14.42 0.67
C LEU A 248 14.98 13.80 1.07
N PRO A 249 14.96 12.70 1.85
CA PRO A 249 13.73 12.14 2.40
C PRO A 249 12.87 13.19 3.08
N VAL A 250 11.56 13.15 2.82
CA VAL A 250 10.60 14.05 3.48
C VAL A 250 10.63 13.89 5.00
N THR A 251 10.99 12.71 5.50
CA THR A 251 11.10 12.37 6.93
C THR A 251 12.41 12.82 7.59
N MET A 252 13.32 13.49 6.88
CA MET A 252 14.61 13.96 7.44
C MET A 252 14.46 14.83 8.69
N PHE A 253 13.29 15.46 8.88
CA PHE A 253 12.96 16.24 10.07
C PHE A 253 12.92 15.41 11.38
N ASN A 254 12.82 14.08 11.32
CA ASN A 254 12.86 13.22 12.52
C ASN A 254 14.22 13.28 13.23
N LEU A 255 15.28 13.64 12.52
CA LEU A 255 16.65 13.70 13.02
C LEU A 255 16.90 14.99 13.83
N THR A 256 16.22 15.11 14.96
CA THR A 256 16.19 16.34 15.78
C THR A 256 17.54 16.75 16.36
N LYS A 257 18.51 15.82 16.45
CA LYS A 257 19.87 16.08 16.92
C LYS A 257 20.81 16.65 15.85
N LEU A 258 20.40 16.67 14.57
CA LEU A 258 21.12 17.38 13.52
C LEU A 258 20.89 18.89 13.66
N THR A 259 21.61 19.50 14.59
CA THR A 259 21.39 20.89 15.04
C THR A 259 21.73 21.95 14.00
N HIS A 260 22.58 21.64 13.02
CA HIS A 260 23.08 22.60 12.02
C HIS A 260 23.14 21.96 10.63
N MET A 261 22.81 22.72 9.59
CA MET A 261 22.95 22.29 8.19
C MET A 261 24.09 23.07 7.54
N HIS A 262 25.08 22.37 6.99
CA HIS A 262 26.30 22.94 6.45
C HIS A 262 26.39 22.78 4.94
N THR A 263 26.53 23.91 4.26
CA THR A 263 26.71 23.99 2.79
C THR A 263 28.12 24.46 2.40
N PHE A 264 29.01 24.71 3.37
CA PHE A 264 30.36 25.25 3.18
C PHE A 264 31.43 24.37 3.85
N SER A 265 32.68 24.43 3.37
CA SER A 265 33.76 23.46 3.66
C SER A 265 34.57 23.68 4.96
N HIS A 266 34.16 24.57 5.88
CA HIS A 266 35.02 24.96 7.04
C HIS A 266 34.29 25.07 8.39
N MET A 267 33.30 24.22 8.66
CA MET A 267 32.56 24.21 9.95
C MET A 267 32.88 22.99 10.82
N LYS A 268 32.46 23.02 12.10
CA LYS A 268 32.62 21.88 13.02
C LYS A 268 31.79 20.69 12.52
N PRO A 269 32.31 19.45 12.46
CA PRO A 269 31.70 18.29 11.81
C PRO A 269 30.53 17.70 12.60
N VAL A 270 29.53 18.53 12.92
CA VAL A 270 28.30 18.19 13.65
C VAL A 270 27.12 18.75 12.87
N GLY A 271 26.08 17.94 12.67
CA GLY A 271 24.92 18.29 11.87
C GLY A 271 24.91 17.67 10.47
N LEU A 272 24.12 18.24 9.56
CA LEU A 272 23.84 17.73 8.22
C LEU A 272 24.73 18.42 7.17
N TRP A 273 25.57 17.66 6.48
CA TRP A 273 26.50 18.19 5.49
C TRP A 273 26.16 17.73 4.07
N LEU A 274 25.88 18.69 3.19
CA LEU A 274 25.31 18.40 1.87
C LEU A 274 26.03 19.09 0.70
N HIS A 275 27.11 19.83 0.97
CA HIS A 275 27.76 20.62 -0.07
C HIS A 275 28.23 19.76 -1.27
N LYS A 276 28.25 20.35 -2.48
CA LYS A 276 28.57 19.66 -3.74
C LYS A 276 27.62 18.49 -4.10
N ASN A 277 26.36 18.56 -3.68
CA ASN A 277 25.27 17.74 -4.23
C ASN A 277 24.38 18.58 -5.17
N PRO A 278 23.72 17.99 -6.18
CA PRO A 278 22.78 18.68 -7.07
C PRO A 278 21.41 18.97 -6.42
N ILE A 279 21.37 19.28 -5.11
CA ILE A 279 20.14 19.58 -4.37
C ILE A 279 19.68 20.97 -4.74
N THR A 280 18.44 21.09 -5.22
CA THR A 280 17.90 22.34 -5.76
C THR A 280 17.19 23.21 -4.73
N GLU A 281 16.70 22.66 -3.60
CA GLU A 281 16.16 23.42 -2.46
C GLU A 281 16.36 22.68 -1.10
N PRO A 282 16.61 23.39 0.02
CA PRO A 282 16.59 22.81 1.37
C PRO A 282 15.14 22.62 1.87
N PRO A 283 14.85 21.61 2.72
CA PRO A 283 13.50 21.38 3.23
C PRO A 283 13.03 22.52 4.15
N GLU A 284 11.86 23.11 3.88
CA GLU A 284 11.22 24.09 4.76
C GLU A 284 10.77 23.41 6.07
N ILE A 285 11.55 23.57 7.14
CA ILE A 285 11.22 23.10 8.50
C ILE A 285 10.26 24.09 9.20
N LYS A 286 9.08 24.35 8.63
CA LYS A 286 8.02 25.11 9.32
C LYS A 286 6.79 24.24 9.55
N ARG A 287 6.53 24.00 10.85
CA ARG A 287 5.49 23.14 11.42
C ARG A 287 4.10 23.78 11.34
N THR A 288 3.07 22.95 11.32
CA THR A 288 1.72 23.28 11.80
C THR A 288 1.50 22.53 13.11
N GLU A 289 1.01 23.20 14.14
CA GLU A 289 0.66 22.56 15.44
C GLU A 289 -0.67 21.79 15.38
N HIS A 290 -1.37 21.85 14.26
CA HIS A 290 -2.71 21.31 14.09
C HIS A 290 -2.71 19.80 13.80
N LEU A 291 -3.58 19.07 14.50
CA LEU A 291 -3.90 17.67 14.21
C LEU A 291 -4.60 17.53 12.85
N GLN A 292 -4.51 16.34 12.26
CA GLN A 292 -5.14 16.07 10.98
C GLN A 292 -6.66 15.88 11.13
N PRO A 293 -7.47 16.41 10.19
CA PRO A 293 -8.87 16.06 10.12
C PRO A 293 -9.04 14.60 9.68
N VAL A 294 -9.90 13.87 10.40
CA VAL A 294 -10.25 12.49 10.06
C VAL A 294 -11.47 12.49 9.14
N LYS A 295 -11.36 11.77 8.02
CA LYS A 295 -12.48 11.51 7.11
C LYS A 295 -13.53 10.64 7.80
N LEU A 296 -14.78 11.06 7.75
CA LEU A 296 -15.90 10.37 8.40
C LEU A 296 -16.82 9.73 7.36
N ILE A 297 -17.09 8.44 7.51
CA ILE A 297 -18.01 7.69 6.63
C ILE A 297 -19.19 7.19 7.45
N LEU A 298 -20.42 7.47 6.99
CA LEU A 298 -21.66 7.02 7.60
C LEU A 298 -22.26 5.88 6.77
N LEU A 299 -22.44 4.71 7.38
CA LEU A 299 -23.07 3.53 6.77
C LEU A 299 -24.27 3.06 7.60
N GLY A 300 -25.23 2.39 6.96
CA GLY A 300 -26.45 1.91 7.62
C GLY A 300 -27.67 1.89 6.71
N GLN A 301 -28.69 1.14 7.09
CA GLN A 301 -29.94 0.97 6.31
C GLN A 301 -30.69 2.28 6.05
N GLN A 302 -31.57 2.32 5.05
CA GLN A 302 -32.44 3.48 4.82
C GLN A 302 -33.25 3.79 6.07
N GLY A 303 -33.39 5.07 6.41
CA GLY A 303 -34.23 5.50 7.54
C GLY A 303 -33.61 5.36 8.94
N CYS A 304 -32.44 4.74 9.11
CA CYS A 304 -31.82 4.54 10.44
C CYS A 304 -31.24 5.81 11.10
N GLY A 305 -31.60 7.02 10.64
CA GLY A 305 -31.20 8.27 11.29
C GLY A 305 -29.82 8.85 10.92
N LYS A 306 -29.12 8.35 9.90
CA LYS A 306 -27.78 8.85 9.47
C LYS A 306 -27.72 10.36 9.20
N THR A 307 -28.63 10.87 8.38
CA THR A 307 -28.66 12.30 8.01
C THR A 307 -28.95 13.18 9.21
N THR A 308 -29.85 12.74 10.09
CA THR A 308 -30.15 13.43 11.35
C THR A 308 -28.94 13.40 12.28
N LEU A 309 -28.29 12.25 12.45
CA LEU A 309 -27.07 12.11 13.25
C LEU A 309 -25.96 13.05 12.78
N ASN A 310 -25.71 13.12 11.45
CA ASN A 310 -24.68 13.99 10.91
C ASN A 310 -24.95 15.48 11.20
N ARG A 311 -26.21 15.91 11.08
CA ARG A 311 -26.63 17.28 11.43
C ARG A 311 -26.46 17.55 12.92
N THR A 312 -26.81 16.60 13.78
CA THR A 312 -26.70 16.72 15.23
C THR A 312 -25.24 16.75 15.70
N ILE A 313 -24.36 15.93 15.11
CA ILE A 313 -22.91 15.99 15.37
C ILE A 313 -22.38 17.37 14.93
N SER A 314 -22.75 17.83 13.74
CA SER A 314 -22.30 19.12 13.19
C SER A 314 -22.80 20.33 13.99
N SER A 315 -24.00 20.26 14.59
CA SER A 315 -24.53 21.33 15.44
C SER A 315 -23.93 21.29 16.85
N ALA A 316 -23.79 20.11 17.45
CA ALA A 316 -23.18 19.93 18.76
C ALA A 316 -21.69 20.33 18.75
N ALA A 317 -20.99 20.03 17.66
CA ALA A 317 -19.61 20.44 17.40
C ALA A 317 -19.40 21.97 17.40
N LYS A 318 -20.40 22.74 16.99
CA LYS A 318 -20.34 24.21 16.88
C LYS A 318 -20.69 24.95 18.18
N CYS A 319 -21.13 24.25 19.23
CA CYS A 319 -21.49 24.86 20.51
C CYS A 319 -20.26 25.01 21.42
N PRO A 320 -19.80 26.23 21.73
CA PRO A 320 -18.76 26.43 22.74
C PRO A 320 -19.32 26.02 24.10
N THR A 321 -18.72 25.02 24.73
CA THR A 321 -19.16 24.56 26.05
C THR A 321 -18.85 25.64 27.10
N SER A 322 -19.88 26.43 27.43
CA SER A 322 -19.89 27.22 28.66
C SER A 322 -20.15 26.28 29.83
N SER A 323 -19.16 26.22 30.74
CA SER A 323 -19.31 25.93 32.17
C SER A 323 -20.44 24.98 32.60
N ASP A 324 -20.24 23.67 32.48
CA ASP A 324 -20.76 22.76 33.51
C ASP A 324 -19.87 21.52 33.67
N ASN A 325 -19.24 21.43 34.84
CA ASN A 325 -18.21 20.44 35.19
C ASN A 325 -18.78 19.14 35.78
N THR A 326 -20.09 18.92 35.72
CA THR A 326 -20.78 17.89 36.52
C THR A 326 -21.10 16.58 35.79
N GLN A 327 -20.86 16.47 34.47
CA GLN A 327 -20.99 15.20 33.72
C GLN A 327 -19.64 14.60 33.27
N LYS A 328 -18.52 14.98 33.90
CA LYS A 328 -17.16 14.53 33.53
C LYS A 328 -16.72 13.19 34.17
N ALA A 329 -17.59 12.44 34.83
CA ALA A 329 -17.19 11.34 35.72
C ALA A 329 -17.25 9.91 35.13
N SER A 330 -17.57 9.72 33.84
CA SER A 330 -17.88 8.37 33.32
C SER A 330 -17.20 8.02 31.99
N LEU A 331 -15.93 8.37 31.77
CA LEU A 331 -15.21 7.99 30.54
C LEU A 331 -13.74 7.68 30.81
N HIS A 332 -13.46 6.45 31.25
CA HIS A 332 -12.10 6.00 31.49
C HIS A 332 -11.98 4.55 31.02
N ASN A 333 -11.30 4.26 29.89
CA ASN A 333 -10.69 2.93 29.65
C ASN A 333 -9.77 2.73 28.41
N TYR A 334 -9.22 3.76 27.75
CA TYR A 334 -8.34 3.50 26.56
C TYR A 334 -6.92 4.09 26.60
N LEU A 335 -6.49 4.78 27.67
CA LEU A 335 -5.12 5.29 27.83
C LEU A 335 -4.71 5.31 29.32
N SER A 336 -3.40 5.31 29.62
CA SER A 336 -2.91 5.51 30.99
C SER A 336 -3.17 6.95 31.49
N ALA A 337 -3.26 7.16 32.81
CA ALA A 337 -3.55 8.48 33.39
C ALA A 337 -2.49 9.55 33.04
N GLU A 338 -1.26 9.10 32.80
CA GLU A 338 -0.08 9.95 32.55
C GLU A 338 -0.02 10.41 31.08
N GLU A 339 -0.34 9.52 30.14
CA GLU A 339 -0.49 9.85 28.71
C GLU A 339 -1.64 10.85 28.49
N LYS A 340 -2.76 10.68 29.21
CA LYS A 340 -3.92 11.59 29.16
C LYS A 340 -3.59 13.01 29.61
N SER A 341 -2.85 13.15 30.71
CA SER A 341 -2.44 14.46 31.25
C SER A 341 -1.49 15.19 30.30
N ASN A 342 -0.58 14.45 29.66
CA ASN A 342 0.36 15.00 28.68
C ASN A 342 -0.28 15.33 27.32
N LEU A 343 -1.31 14.57 26.89
CA LEU A 343 -2.08 14.83 25.67
C LEU A 343 -3.07 16.00 25.82
N MET A 344 -3.81 16.07 26.94
CA MET A 344 -4.76 17.18 27.18
C MET A 344 -4.07 18.53 27.39
N LYS A 345 -2.79 18.55 27.80
CA LYS A 345 -1.99 19.79 27.85
C LYS A 345 -1.50 20.26 26.48
N ARG A 346 -1.56 19.41 25.44
CA ARG A 346 -1.02 19.68 24.09
C ARG A 346 -2.09 19.99 23.05
N LEU A 347 -3.38 19.90 23.39
CA LEU A 347 -4.48 19.97 22.43
C LEU A 347 -5.57 20.94 22.89
N PRO A 348 -5.80 22.06 22.20
CA PRO A 348 -7.07 22.77 22.28
C PRO A 348 -8.15 21.84 21.70
N ARG A 349 -9.16 21.47 22.51
CA ARG A 349 -10.31 20.66 22.05
C ARG A 349 -11.03 21.26 20.84
N ASP A 350 -10.90 22.57 20.65
CA ASP A 350 -11.60 23.32 19.62
C ASP A 350 -11.11 22.98 18.19
N GLU A 351 -9.87 22.50 18.01
CA GLU A 351 -9.29 22.31 16.66
C GLU A 351 -9.64 20.97 15.98
N LEU A 352 -9.92 19.91 16.74
CA LEU A 352 -10.31 18.60 16.18
C LEU A 352 -11.76 18.64 15.67
N ILE A 353 -12.60 19.39 16.39
CA ILE A 353 -14.04 19.54 16.16
C ILE A 353 -14.36 20.61 15.11
N GLU A 354 -13.65 21.75 15.09
CA GLU A 354 -13.84 22.79 14.03
C GLU A 354 -13.57 22.24 12.62
N ASN A 355 -12.76 21.19 12.49
CA ASN A 355 -12.45 20.56 11.21
C ASN A 355 -13.43 19.45 10.79
N ILE A 356 -14.42 19.11 11.63
CA ILE A 356 -15.63 18.38 11.21
C ILE A 356 -16.56 19.41 10.52
N GLU A 357 -16.04 20.08 9.50
CA GLU A 357 -16.90 20.81 8.58
C GLU A 357 -17.76 19.78 7.82
N GLU A 358 -18.95 20.19 7.37
CA GLU A 358 -19.85 19.37 6.54
C GLU A 358 -19.23 18.72 5.26
N PRO A 359 -18.11 19.16 4.62
CA PRO A 359 -17.61 18.53 3.40
C PRO A 359 -16.80 17.23 3.61
N ASN A 360 -16.45 16.84 4.85
CA ASN A 360 -15.62 15.64 5.10
C ASN A 360 -16.42 14.40 5.54
N SER A 361 -17.75 14.52 5.65
CA SER A 361 -18.66 13.42 5.95
C SER A 361 -19.30 12.84 4.69
N TYR A 362 -19.23 11.52 4.51
CA TYR A 362 -19.87 10.83 3.40
C TYR A 362 -21.06 9.98 3.88
N ASP A 363 -22.28 10.32 3.47
CA ASP A 363 -23.46 9.47 3.65
C ASP A 363 -23.58 8.52 2.46
N LEU A 364 -23.08 7.30 2.65
CA LEU A 364 -23.03 6.25 1.62
C LEU A 364 -23.98 5.09 1.94
N GLY A 365 -24.80 5.21 2.99
CA GLY A 365 -25.66 4.12 3.46
C GLY A 365 -27.11 4.25 3.01
N GLY A 366 -27.78 3.11 2.82
CA GLY A 366 -29.24 3.04 2.83
C GLY A 366 -29.97 3.36 1.51
N ALA A 367 -29.28 3.63 0.41
CA ALA A 367 -29.90 3.66 -0.91
C ALA A 367 -29.06 2.78 -1.87
N ASP A 368 -29.71 1.97 -2.70
CA ASP A 368 -29.03 0.98 -3.57
C ASP A 368 -28.02 1.61 -4.53
N MET A 369 -28.26 2.86 -4.92
CA MET A 369 -27.33 3.67 -5.70
C MET A 369 -25.91 3.75 -5.11
N TYR A 370 -25.77 3.82 -3.79
CA TYR A 370 -24.45 3.99 -3.18
C TYR A 370 -23.60 2.73 -3.26
N LYS A 371 -24.23 1.57 -3.47
CA LYS A 371 -23.53 0.29 -3.58
C LYS A 371 -22.49 0.31 -4.70
N VAL A 372 -22.78 1.02 -5.78
CA VAL A 372 -21.83 1.22 -6.88
C VAL A 372 -20.65 2.11 -6.48
N LEU A 373 -20.89 3.05 -5.57
CA LEU A 373 -19.89 4.03 -5.13
C LEU A 373 -19.03 3.50 -3.98
N HIS A 374 -19.48 2.47 -3.26
CA HIS A 374 -18.75 1.90 -2.12
C HIS A 374 -17.33 1.48 -2.51
N GLN A 375 -17.18 0.89 -3.69
CA GLN A 375 -15.87 0.48 -4.21
C GLN A 375 -14.87 1.65 -4.37
N HIS A 376 -15.38 2.87 -4.59
CA HIS A 376 -14.55 4.04 -4.89
C HIS A 376 -14.48 5.06 -3.74
N MET A 377 -15.46 5.05 -2.84
CA MET A 377 -15.61 6.06 -1.79
C MET A 377 -15.26 5.56 -0.40
N LEU A 378 -15.33 4.24 -0.17
CA LEU A 378 -14.88 3.64 1.09
C LEU A 378 -13.36 3.72 1.20
N ASP A 379 -12.90 3.94 2.43
CA ASP A 379 -11.50 4.21 2.71
C ASP A 379 -11.10 3.54 4.02
N LYS A 380 -9.98 2.81 3.99
CA LYS A 380 -9.45 2.09 5.16
C LYS A 380 -8.89 3.05 6.22
N GLU A 381 -8.53 4.28 5.84
CA GLU A 381 -7.98 5.29 6.75
C GLU A 381 -9.06 6.25 7.26
N ALA A 382 -10.33 6.03 6.91
CA ALA A 382 -11.45 6.80 7.42
C ALA A 382 -12.04 6.17 8.69
N LEU A 383 -12.61 7.01 9.55
CA LEU A 383 -13.45 6.54 10.65
C LEU A 383 -14.84 6.22 10.11
N THR A 384 -15.24 4.95 10.19
CA THR A 384 -16.56 4.50 9.73
C THR A 384 -17.52 4.42 10.91
N LEU A 385 -18.61 5.19 10.88
CA LEU A 385 -19.74 5.02 11.79
C LEU A 385 -20.77 4.12 11.13
N LEU A 386 -21.00 2.95 11.73
CA LEU A 386 -22.06 2.04 11.32
C LEU A 386 -23.30 2.31 12.17
N VAL A 387 -24.29 2.93 11.54
CA VAL A 387 -25.50 3.48 12.16
C VAL A 387 -26.67 2.53 11.96
N TYR A 388 -27.34 2.18 13.06
CA TYR A 388 -28.53 1.33 13.03
C TYR A 388 -29.64 1.91 13.91
N ASP A 389 -30.87 1.43 13.70
CA ASP A 389 -32.01 1.81 14.54
C ASP A 389 -32.07 0.85 15.72
N HIS A 390 -31.68 1.34 16.89
CA HIS A 390 -31.66 0.50 18.08
C HIS A 390 -33.08 0.17 18.57
N SER A 391 -34.04 1.08 18.40
CA SER A 391 -35.44 0.85 18.77
C SER A 391 -36.04 -0.29 17.95
N GLN A 392 -35.83 -0.26 16.63
CA GLN A 392 -36.29 -1.32 15.75
C GLN A 392 -35.60 -2.65 16.03
N PHE A 393 -34.28 -2.64 16.27
CA PHE A 393 -33.52 -3.85 16.59
C PHE A 393 -33.99 -4.50 17.90
N SER A 394 -34.19 -3.72 18.96
CA SER A 394 -34.63 -4.22 20.26
C SER A 394 -36.02 -4.88 20.21
N GLN A 395 -36.87 -4.45 19.26
CA GLN A 395 -38.18 -5.08 19.03
C GLN A 395 -38.10 -6.30 18.10
N GLN A 396 -37.16 -6.31 17.15
CA GLN A 396 -37.02 -7.36 16.12
C GLN A 396 -35.56 -7.78 15.92
N PRO A 397 -35.00 -8.62 16.80
CA PRO A 397 -33.59 -9.06 16.72
C PRO A 397 -33.24 -9.84 15.44
N GLU A 398 -34.24 -10.44 14.78
CA GLU A 398 -34.06 -11.16 13.51
C GLU A 398 -33.60 -10.24 12.36
N THR A 399 -33.75 -8.91 12.51
CA THR A 399 -33.30 -7.91 11.53
C THR A 399 -31.80 -7.61 11.61
N TYR A 400 -31.03 -8.34 12.43
CA TYR A 400 -29.58 -8.16 12.59
C TYR A 400 -28.84 -8.08 11.24
N HIS A 401 -29.09 -9.03 10.33
CA HIS A 401 -28.38 -9.10 9.07
C HIS A 401 -28.67 -7.87 8.18
N SER A 402 -29.91 -7.41 8.09
CA SER A 402 -30.26 -6.24 7.26
C SER A 402 -29.75 -4.92 7.84
N GLN A 403 -29.75 -4.79 9.17
CA GLN A 403 -29.36 -3.54 9.84
C GLN A 403 -27.85 -3.40 10.02
N ILE A 404 -27.14 -4.50 10.32
CA ILE A 404 -25.74 -4.49 10.74
C ILE A 404 -24.91 -5.49 9.92
N GLY A 405 -25.36 -6.75 9.87
CA GLY A 405 -24.55 -7.84 9.32
C GLY A 405 -24.10 -7.63 7.86
N TYR A 406 -25.01 -7.21 6.99
CA TYR A 406 -24.75 -6.87 5.60
C TYR A 406 -23.66 -5.81 5.45
N TRP A 407 -23.67 -4.77 6.29
CA TRP A 407 -22.70 -3.68 6.23
C TRP A 407 -21.31 -4.12 6.72
N ILE A 408 -21.26 -5.03 7.70
CA ILE A 408 -19.99 -5.64 8.15
C ILE A 408 -19.38 -6.48 7.03
N ASP A 409 -20.17 -7.29 6.34
CA ASP A 409 -19.71 -8.10 5.21
C ASP A 409 -19.21 -7.20 4.06
N LEU A 410 -19.92 -6.10 3.81
CA LEU A 410 -19.53 -5.09 2.81
C LEU A 410 -18.20 -4.42 3.14
N LEU A 411 -17.96 -4.10 4.42
CA LEU A 411 -16.69 -3.52 4.87
C LEU A 411 -15.54 -4.53 4.77
N HIS A 412 -15.76 -5.80 5.13
CA HIS A 412 -14.75 -6.85 4.91
C HIS A 412 -14.38 -6.98 3.43
N LEU A 413 -15.38 -6.82 2.55
CA LEU A 413 -15.22 -6.96 1.11
C LEU A 413 -14.44 -5.81 0.46
N HIS A 414 -14.73 -4.56 0.83
CA HIS A 414 -14.14 -3.39 0.17
C HIS A 414 -12.95 -2.77 0.91
N VAL A 415 -12.93 -2.78 2.24
CA VAL A 415 -11.94 -2.07 3.07
C VAL A 415 -11.51 -2.90 4.29
N PRO A 416 -10.81 -4.03 4.08
CA PRO A 416 -10.25 -4.80 5.18
C PRO A 416 -9.33 -3.92 6.04
N GLY A 417 -9.40 -4.09 7.36
CA GLY A 417 -8.66 -3.27 8.33
C GLY A 417 -9.31 -1.95 8.74
N ALA A 418 -10.48 -1.60 8.19
CA ALA A 418 -11.17 -0.35 8.52
C ALA A 418 -11.54 -0.24 10.01
N VAL A 419 -11.53 0.99 10.52
CA VAL A 419 -11.93 1.33 11.89
C VAL A 419 -13.42 1.63 11.92
N VAL A 420 -14.16 0.85 12.72
CA VAL A 420 -15.64 0.90 12.75
C VAL A 420 -16.14 1.20 14.16
N LYS A 421 -17.00 2.21 14.29
CA LYS A 421 -17.73 2.53 15.52
C LYS A 421 -19.22 2.29 15.28
N LEU A 422 -19.81 1.41 16.09
CA LEU A 422 -21.25 1.15 16.06
C LEU A 422 -22.02 2.25 16.78
N VAL A 423 -23.07 2.76 16.14
CA VAL A 423 -23.94 3.82 16.67
C VAL A 423 -25.40 3.39 16.55
N GLY A 424 -26.05 3.18 17.70
CA GLY A 424 -27.48 2.93 17.77
C GLY A 424 -28.25 4.24 17.94
N THR A 425 -29.17 4.52 17.01
CA THR A 425 -30.01 5.72 17.02
C THR A 425 -31.38 5.46 17.68
N HIS A 426 -32.21 6.49 17.80
CA HIS A 426 -33.56 6.42 18.36
C HIS A 426 -33.60 5.97 19.83
N ARG A 427 -32.55 6.31 20.58
CA ARG A 427 -32.48 6.02 22.03
C ARG A 427 -33.65 6.63 22.81
N ASP A 428 -34.16 7.76 22.35
CA ASP A 428 -35.33 8.46 22.89
C ASP A 428 -36.62 7.62 22.89
N LEU A 429 -36.69 6.59 22.04
CA LEU A 429 -37.86 5.71 21.94
C LEU A 429 -37.74 4.45 22.84
N LEU A 430 -36.67 4.33 23.63
CA LEU A 430 -36.38 3.15 24.44
C LEU A 430 -36.73 3.34 25.92
N THR A 431 -37.19 2.28 26.56
CA THR A 431 -37.28 2.19 28.03
C THR A 431 -35.91 1.83 28.63
N PRO A 432 -35.60 2.19 29.90
CA PRO A 432 -34.29 1.91 30.53
C PRO A 432 -33.83 0.45 30.49
N GLU A 433 -34.75 -0.51 30.46
CA GLU A 433 -34.49 -1.96 30.34
C GLU A 433 -34.12 -2.39 28.91
N SER A 434 -34.48 -1.61 27.89
CA SER A 434 -34.28 -1.90 26.46
C SER A 434 -33.07 -1.19 25.83
N VAL A 435 -32.26 -0.51 26.66
CA VAL A 435 -31.02 0.19 26.26
C VAL A 435 -29.82 -0.78 26.19
N ASP A 436 -30.02 -2.07 26.50
CA ASP A 436 -28.94 -3.04 26.45
C ASP A 436 -28.47 -3.30 25.01
N SER A 437 -27.16 -3.17 24.79
CA SER A 437 -26.51 -3.38 23.50
C SER A 437 -25.64 -4.64 23.45
N SER A 438 -25.67 -5.45 24.53
CA SER A 438 -24.87 -6.68 24.67
C SER A 438 -25.19 -7.71 23.58
N GLN A 439 -26.47 -7.85 23.21
CA GLN A 439 -26.88 -8.77 22.13
C GLN A 439 -26.26 -8.37 20.78
N VAL A 440 -26.23 -7.08 20.47
CA VAL A 440 -25.60 -6.58 19.23
C VAL A 440 -24.10 -6.84 19.25
N GLN A 441 -23.43 -6.58 20.38
CA GLN A 441 -21.99 -6.86 20.54
C GLN A 441 -21.67 -8.34 20.32
N GLU A 442 -22.49 -9.23 20.89
CA GLU A 442 -22.31 -10.68 20.74
C GLU A 442 -22.54 -11.15 19.30
N SER A 443 -23.60 -10.68 18.63
CA SER A 443 -23.87 -11.01 17.22
C SER A 443 -22.76 -10.52 16.29
N VAL A 444 -22.25 -9.30 16.50
CA VAL A 444 -21.13 -8.73 15.74
C VAL A 444 -19.85 -9.54 15.94
N LYS A 445 -19.53 -9.84 17.20
CA LYS A 445 -18.35 -10.66 17.53
C LYS A 445 -18.44 -12.04 16.88
N ARG A 446 -19.60 -12.68 16.98
CA ARG A 446 -19.86 -13.99 16.38
C ARG A 446 -19.63 -13.98 14.86
N GLN A 447 -20.18 -12.99 14.15
CA GLN A 447 -20.00 -12.85 12.70
C GLN A 447 -18.52 -12.71 12.32
N ILE A 448 -17.74 -11.89 13.04
CA ILE A 448 -16.30 -11.70 12.79
C ILE A 448 -15.53 -13.00 13.05
N ASP A 449 -15.82 -13.68 14.16
CA ASP A 449 -15.14 -14.93 14.54
C ASP A 449 -15.44 -16.06 13.54
N GLU A 450 -16.70 -16.17 13.07
CA GLU A 450 -17.11 -17.11 12.03
C GLU A 450 -16.38 -16.84 10.70
N TYR A 451 -16.30 -15.57 10.27
CA TYR A 451 -15.59 -15.18 9.05
C TYR A 451 -14.07 -15.48 9.14
N ARG A 452 -13.44 -15.20 10.28
CA ARG A 452 -12.02 -15.52 10.53
C ARG A 452 -11.75 -17.03 10.52
N ALA A 453 -12.62 -17.81 11.17
CA ALA A 453 -12.50 -19.27 11.19
C ALA A 453 -12.63 -19.88 9.79
N TYR A 454 -13.54 -19.33 8.97
CA TYR A 454 -13.68 -19.70 7.57
C TYR A 454 -12.40 -19.40 6.78
N LEU A 455 -11.90 -18.16 6.85
CA LEU A 455 -10.68 -17.75 6.16
C LEU A 455 -9.46 -18.61 6.53
N ALA A 456 -9.29 -18.92 7.81
CA ALA A 456 -8.20 -19.77 8.29
C ALA A 456 -8.31 -21.20 7.75
N THR A 457 -9.51 -21.76 7.73
CA THR A 457 -9.78 -23.10 7.20
C THR A 457 -9.49 -23.18 5.72
N GLU A 458 -9.95 -22.19 4.94
CA GLU A 458 -9.73 -22.14 3.49
C GLU A 458 -8.27 -21.89 3.12
N LEU A 459 -7.57 -21.02 3.87
CA LEU A 459 -6.13 -20.82 3.70
C LEU A 459 -5.35 -22.12 3.94
N SER A 460 -5.75 -22.92 4.94
CA SER A 460 -5.14 -24.23 5.21
C SER A 460 -5.35 -25.20 4.03
N LYS A 461 -6.58 -25.31 3.51
CA LYS A 461 -6.89 -26.17 2.34
C LYS A 461 -6.09 -25.73 1.10
N LEU A 462 -5.94 -24.42 0.90
CA LEU A 462 -5.23 -23.88 -0.26
C LEU A 462 -3.72 -24.16 -0.16
N LYS A 463 -3.12 -24.02 1.03
CA LYS A 463 -1.71 -24.39 1.28
C LYS A 463 -1.46 -25.86 0.99
N GLU A 464 -2.34 -26.75 1.48
CA GLU A 464 -2.25 -28.19 1.20
C GLU A 464 -2.36 -28.48 -0.31
N LYS A 465 -3.24 -27.77 -1.02
CA LYS A 465 -3.37 -27.89 -2.48
C LYS A 465 -2.10 -27.43 -3.20
N ILE A 466 -1.50 -26.32 -2.77
CA ILE A 466 -0.24 -25.80 -3.34
C ILE A 466 0.89 -26.82 -3.14
N GLU A 467 1.04 -27.38 -1.94
CA GLU A 467 2.05 -28.41 -1.65
C GLU A 467 1.85 -29.66 -2.52
N LYS A 468 0.61 -30.13 -2.67
CA LYS A 468 0.29 -31.27 -3.56
C LYS A 468 0.65 -31.00 -5.02
N VAL A 469 0.40 -29.78 -5.52
CA VAL A 469 0.75 -29.41 -6.90
C VAL A 469 2.25 -29.25 -7.06
N LYS A 470 2.96 -28.66 -6.09
CA LYS A 470 4.43 -28.57 -6.07
C LYS A 470 5.08 -29.94 -6.10
N ALA A 471 4.65 -30.85 -5.24
CA ALA A 471 5.14 -32.23 -5.20
C ALA A 471 4.91 -32.99 -6.53
N LYS A 472 3.77 -32.78 -7.20
CA LYS A 472 3.50 -33.34 -8.54
C LYS A 472 4.35 -32.72 -9.65
N SER A 473 4.63 -31.42 -9.56
CA SER A 473 5.49 -30.74 -10.52
C SER A 473 6.94 -31.21 -10.43
N GLU A 474 7.46 -31.41 -9.22
CA GLU A 474 8.79 -31.96 -8.96
C GLU A 474 8.93 -33.41 -9.45
N ALA A 475 7.86 -34.21 -9.35
CA ALA A 475 7.80 -35.57 -9.89
C ALA A 475 7.78 -35.63 -11.44
N ASN A 476 7.21 -34.61 -12.11
CA ASN A 476 7.13 -34.54 -13.58
C ASN A 476 8.41 -34.00 -14.24
N VAL A 477 9.30 -33.31 -13.52
CA VAL A 477 10.62 -32.89 -14.07
C VAL A 477 11.49 -34.10 -14.46
N GLN A 478 11.18 -35.30 -13.98
CA GLN A 478 11.90 -36.53 -14.32
C GLN A 478 11.38 -37.27 -15.57
N ARG A 479 10.32 -36.81 -16.24
CA ARG A 479 9.83 -37.40 -17.51
C ARG A 479 9.31 -36.32 -18.49
N PRO A 480 9.97 -36.09 -19.63
CA PRO A 480 9.45 -35.19 -20.64
C PRO A 480 8.34 -35.89 -21.42
N SER A 481 7.08 -35.45 -21.29
CA SER A 481 5.98 -35.88 -22.14
C SER A 481 5.63 -34.80 -23.18
N SER A 482 5.41 -35.25 -24.41
CA SER A 482 5.33 -34.47 -25.65
C SER A 482 3.91 -33.99 -26.00
N ASN A 483 3.10 -33.57 -25.03
CA ASN A 483 1.72 -33.12 -25.31
C ASN A 483 1.55 -31.63 -24.95
N LEU A 484 1.60 -30.78 -25.99
CA LEU A 484 1.37 -29.33 -25.97
C LEU A 484 -0.13 -28.96 -25.77
N THR A 485 -0.82 -29.59 -24.83
CA THR A 485 -2.25 -29.31 -24.55
C THR A 485 -2.57 -29.06 -23.07
N GLU A 486 -1.61 -29.16 -22.16
CA GLU A 486 -1.83 -28.83 -20.76
C GLU A 486 -1.39 -27.40 -20.48
N PHE A 487 -2.36 -26.58 -20.06
CA PHE A 487 -2.16 -25.27 -19.44
C PHE A 487 -1.01 -25.35 -18.42
N ASP A 488 -0.06 -24.43 -18.51
CA ASP A 488 1.18 -24.41 -17.73
C ASP A 488 0.93 -24.64 -16.22
N PRO A 489 1.43 -25.74 -15.63
CA PRO A 489 1.32 -26.01 -14.19
C PRO A 489 1.84 -24.85 -13.34
N MET A 490 2.81 -24.08 -13.85
CA MET A 490 3.42 -22.94 -13.13
C MET A 490 2.46 -21.74 -13.05
N ALA A 491 1.63 -21.50 -14.09
CA ALA A 491 0.59 -20.48 -14.05
C ALA A 491 -0.50 -20.79 -13.01
N ASN A 492 -0.81 -22.08 -12.82
CA ASN A 492 -1.79 -22.54 -11.83
C ASN A 492 -1.28 -22.40 -10.38
N ILE A 493 0.02 -22.67 -10.13
CA ILE A 493 0.65 -22.46 -8.81
C ILE A 493 0.64 -20.96 -8.45
N LEU A 494 1.06 -20.08 -9.36
CA LEU A 494 1.09 -18.63 -9.11
C LEU A 494 -0.29 -18.07 -8.77
N GLN A 495 -1.34 -18.55 -9.44
CA GLN A 495 -2.72 -18.16 -9.16
C GLN A 495 -3.17 -18.63 -7.77
N LEU A 496 -2.87 -19.87 -7.40
CA LEU A 496 -3.17 -20.40 -6.06
C LEU A 496 -2.37 -19.65 -4.98
N GLU A 497 -1.09 -19.37 -5.20
CA GLU A 497 -0.27 -18.59 -4.28
C GLU A 497 -0.79 -17.15 -4.11
N TYR A 498 -1.28 -16.53 -5.19
CA TYR A 498 -1.94 -15.23 -5.12
C TYR A 498 -3.20 -15.30 -4.25
N GLN A 499 -4.06 -16.30 -4.44
CA GLN A 499 -5.26 -16.50 -3.61
C GLN A 499 -4.91 -16.73 -2.13
N ALA A 500 -3.88 -17.52 -1.83
CA ALA A 500 -3.40 -17.70 -0.45
C ALA A 500 -2.90 -16.39 0.16
N LYS A 501 -2.16 -15.59 -0.63
CA LYS A 501 -1.65 -14.29 -0.19
C LYS A 501 -2.79 -13.32 0.12
N GLN A 502 -3.84 -13.30 -0.70
CA GLN A 502 -5.03 -12.48 -0.44
C GLN A 502 -5.76 -12.92 0.84
N MET A 503 -6.03 -14.22 1.01
CA MET A 503 -6.68 -14.73 2.23
C MET A 503 -5.85 -14.45 3.50
N LYS A 504 -4.52 -14.60 3.41
CA LYS A 504 -3.62 -14.24 4.51
C LYS A 504 -3.70 -12.75 4.84
N ASN A 505 -3.70 -11.89 3.81
CA ASN A 505 -3.82 -10.45 3.99
C ASN A 505 -5.13 -10.04 4.72
N LEU A 506 -6.24 -10.73 4.43
CA LEU A 506 -7.52 -10.50 5.12
C LEU A 506 -7.50 -10.95 6.58
N LEU A 507 -6.80 -12.05 6.89
CA LEU A 507 -6.59 -12.50 8.28
C LEU A 507 -5.67 -11.56 9.07
N ASP A 508 -4.62 -11.03 8.42
CA ASP A 508 -3.65 -10.13 9.03
C ASP A 508 -4.25 -8.72 9.26
N ASN A 509 -5.30 -8.34 8.50
CA ASN A 509 -5.96 -7.03 8.57
C ASN A 509 -7.48 -7.13 8.84
N PRO A 510 -7.89 -7.59 10.03
CA PRO A 510 -9.31 -7.66 10.36
C PRO A 510 -9.92 -6.28 10.61
N LEU A 511 -11.25 -6.14 10.46
CA LEU A 511 -11.96 -4.93 10.87
C LEU A 511 -11.71 -4.61 12.36
N LYS A 512 -11.45 -3.34 12.64
CA LYS A 512 -11.18 -2.82 13.98
C LYS A 512 -12.48 -2.23 14.55
N ILE A 513 -13.35 -3.10 15.06
CA ILE A 513 -14.65 -2.68 15.63
C ILE A 513 -14.47 -2.22 17.08
N MET A 514 -14.96 -1.03 17.40
CA MET A 514 -14.93 -0.47 18.75
C MET A 514 -15.93 -1.20 19.66
N PRO A 515 -15.52 -1.68 20.85
CA PRO A 515 -16.36 -2.57 21.66
C PRO A 515 -17.53 -1.83 22.30
N LYS A 516 -17.37 -0.55 22.72
CA LYS A 516 -18.47 0.25 23.27
C LYS A 516 -19.37 0.73 22.13
N ILE A 517 -20.64 0.33 22.14
CA ILE A 517 -21.66 0.87 21.22
C ILE A 517 -22.12 2.23 21.76
N ALA A 518 -22.19 3.24 20.89
CA ALA A 518 -22.72 4.55 21.25
C ALA A 518 -24.23 4.58 20.99
N LEU A 519 -25.03 4.84 22.02
CA LEU A 519 -26.49 4.98 21.89
C LEU A 519 -26.87 6.45 21.98
N VAL A 520 -27.48 6.96 20.90
CA VAL A 520 -27.73 8.39 20.69
C VAL A 520 -29.20 8.68 20.45
N SER A 521 -29.66 9.82 20.97
CA SER A 521 -30.94 10.41 20.56
C SER A 521 -30.71 11.45 19.46
N CYS A 522 -31.59 11.46 18.46
CA CYS A 522 -31.48 12.30 17.28
C CYS A 522 -32.58 13.39 17.19
N THR A 523 -33.47 13.48 18.18
CA THR A 523 -34.71 14.30 18.12
C THR A 523 -34.77 15.36 19.24
N GLU A 524 -34.66 14.95 20.51
CA GLU A 524 -34.68 15.85 21.68
C GLU A 524 -33.61 15.45 22.72
N GLY A 525 -32.96 16.45 23.36
CA GLY A 525 -31.97 16.23 24.43
C GLY A 525 -30.53 15.91 23.99
N VAL A 526 -30.30 15.50 22.73
CA VAL A 526 -28.96 15.20 22.16
C VAL A 526 -28.17 14.22 23.04
N GLU A 527 -28.88 13.35 23.75
CA GLU A 527 -28.28 12.41 24.70
C GLU A 527 -27.33 11.45 23.98
N GLY A 528 -26.16 11.22 24.57
CA GLY A 528 -25.14 10.31 24.03
C GLY A 528 -24.31 10.86 22.86
N VAL A 529 -24.70 11.95 22.20
CA VAL A 529 -23.95 12.51 21.07
C VAL A 529 -22.63 13.14 21.51
N LEU A 530 -22.59 13.81 22.67
CA LEU A 530 -21.33 14.33 23.24
C LEU A 530 -20.35 13.22 23.61
N GLU A 531 -20.86 12.08 24.13
CA GLU A 531 -20.03 10.90 24.37
C GLU A 531 -19.49 10.32 23.06
N LEU A 532 -20.32 10.25 22.01
CA LEU A 532 -19.90 9.82 20.69
C LEU A 532 -18.80 10.71 20.12
N ILE A 533 -18.92 12.04 20.22
CA ILE A 533 -17.88 12.97 19.78
C ILE A 533 -16.58 12.72 20.53
N SER A 534 -16.63 12.56 21.86
CA SER A 534 -15.44 12.25 22.66
C SER A 534 -14.81 10.91 22.28
N ASP A 535 -15.61 9.89 22.01
CA ASP A 535 -15.13 8.59 21.51
C ASP A 535 -14.44 8.74 20.14
N MET A 536 -15.01 9.54 19.24
CA MET A 536 -14.42 9.82 17.91
C MET A 536 -13.07 10.53 18.02
N GLU A 537 -12.95 11.53 18.90
CA GLU A 537 -11.68 12.23 19.15
C GLU A 537 -10.59 11.27 19.65
N MET A 538 -10.96 10.38 20.58
CA MET A 538 -10.04 9.39 21.13
C MET A 538 -9.56 8.40 20.07
N ILE A 539 -10.44 7.99 19.16
CA ILE A 539 -10.09 7.12 18.04
C ILE A 539 -9.17 7.85 17.05
N ALA A 540 -9.48 9.10 16.72
CA ALA A 540 -8.69 9.94 15.82
C ALA A 540 -7.25 10.16 16.31
N ILE A 541 -7.06 10.28 17.62
CA ILE A 541 -5.75 10.46 18.25
C ILE A 541 -4.99 9.13 18.39
N ASN A 542 -5.64 7.96 18.33
CA ASN A 542 -4.94 6.71 18.54
C ASN A 542 -4.07 6.32 17.33
N LYS A 543 -2.73 6.31 17.48
CA LYS A 543 -1.77 5.96 16.41
C LYS A 543 -1.91 4.53 15.87
N GLU A 544 -2.38 3.57 16.68
CA GLU A 544 -2.54 2.18 16.25
C GLU A 544 -3.82 1.97 15.43
N LEU A 545 -4.88 2.73 15.77
CA LEU A 545 -6.13 2.72 15.03
C LEU A 545 -6.02 3.57 13.76
N MET A 546 -5.49 4.79 13.89
CA MET A 546 -5.41 5.84 12.87
C MET A 546 -3.96 6.34 12.72
N PRO A 547 -3.07 5.56 12.08
CA PRO A 547 -1.65 5.89 11.95
C PRO A 547 -1.37 7.17 11.15
N THR A 548 -2.31 7.58 10.29
CA THR A 548 -2.19 8.80 9.49
C THR A 548 -2.58 10.05 10.27
N GLY A 549 -3.55 9.98 11.19
CA GLY A 549 -4.11 11.12 11.93
C GLY A 549 -3.13 11.95 12.79
N GLN A 550 -1.90 11.46 13.02
CA GLN A 550 -0.85 12.18 13.75
C GLN A 550 0.36 12.61 12.90
N ARG A 551 0.29 12.53 11.57
CA ARG A 551 1.41 12.99 10.72
C ARG A 551 1.49 14.51 10.69
N TYR A 552 2.69 15.05 10.91
CA TYR A 552 2.96 16.48 10.73
C TYR A 552 2.90 16.84 9.23
N ILE A 553 2.27 17.98 8.89
CA ILE A 553 2.03 18.37 7.50
C ILE A 553 2.84 19.64 7.17
N PRO A 554 3.54 19.68 6.02
CA PRO A 554 4.18 20.90 5.56
C PRO A 554 3.18 22.03 5.27
N MET A 555 3.54 23.28 5.58
CA MET A 555 2.73 24.46 5.24
C MET A 555 2.46 24.59 3.72
N SER A 556 3.36 24.09 2.87
CA SER A 556 3.18 24.06 1.42
C SER A 556 2.00 23.18 1.02
N TRP A 557 1.77 22.06 1.70
CA TRP A 557 0.65 21.14 1.43
C TRP A 557 -0.68 21.77 1.82
N GLN A 558 -0.74 22.48 2.96
CA GLN A 558 -1.94 23.22 3.35
C GLN A 558 -2.29 24.32 2.34
N LYS A 559 -1.27 25.05 1.83
CA LYS A 559 -1.45 26.05 0.79
C LYS A 559 -1.93 25.43 -0.53
N LEU A 560 -1.37 24.29 -0.92
CA LEU A 560 -1.79 23.52 -2.10
C LEU A 560 -3.26 23.05 -1.95
N LYS A 561 -3.60 22.43 -0.82
CA LYS A 561 -4.97 22.00 -0.46
C LYS A 561 -5.95 23.17 -0.58
N GLY A 562 -5.64 24.31 0.05
CA GLY A 562 -6.48 25.51 -0.02
C GLY A 562 -6.63 26.05 -1.44
N ALA A 563 -5.58 25.97 -2.27
CA ALA A 563 -5.63 26.38 -3.66
C ALA A 563 -6.47 25.45 -4.53
N ILE A 564 -6.37 24.14 -4.32
CA ILE A 564 -7.17 23.11 -5.00
C ILE A 564 -8.66 23.33 -4.67
N LYS A 565 -9.02 23.49 -3.39
CA LYS A 565 -10.42 23.71 -2.97
C LYS A 565 -11.04 24.97 -3.60
N LYS A 566 -10.27 26.05 -3.75
CA LYS A 566 -10.72 27.34 -4.30
C LYS A 566 -10.95 27.33 -5.81
N ARG A 567 -10.54 26.29 -6.55
CA ARG A 567 -10.73 26.23 -8.01
C ARG A 567 -12.23 26.18 -8.38
N PRO A 568 -12.63 26.81 -9.51
CA PRO A 568 -13.96 26.63 -10.06
C PRO A 568 -14.14 25.20 -10.59
N GLY A 569 -15.38 24.72 -10.68
CA GLY A 569 -15.67 23.33 -11.04
C GLY A 569 -15.63 22.37 -9.84
N TYR A 570 -15.59 21.06 -10.14
CA TYR A 570 -15.59 19.98 -9.15
C TYR A 570 -14.45 18.96 -9.32
N LYS A 571 -13.69 19.05 -10.43
CA LYS A 571 -12.54 18.19 -10.74
C LYS A 571 -11.41 18.99 -11.38
N LEU A 572 -10.18 18.51 -11.21
CA LEU A 572 -8.97 19.01 -11.84
C LEU A 572 -8.28 17.87 -12.59
N ASN A 573 -7.71 18.17 -13.76
CA ASN A 573 -6.84 17.22 -14.45
C ASN A 573 -5.42 17.25 -13.88
N TRP A 574 -4.63 16.22 -14.17
CA TRP A 574 -3.28 16.09 -13.63
C TRP A 574 -2.34 17.24 -14.03
N ALA A 575 -2.51 17.82 -15.22
CA ALA A 575 -1.72 18.99 -15.66
C ALA A 575 -1.99 20.21 -14.78
N GLN A 576 -3.26 20.51 -14.49
CA GLN A 576 -3.66 21.61 -13.60
C GLN A 576 -3.16 21.40 -12.17
N VAL A 577 -3.16 20.15 -11.70
CA VAL A 577 -2.63 19.79 -10.38
C VAL A 577 -1.11 19.94 -10.33
N LYS A 578 -0.39 19.52 -11.39
CA LYS A 578 1.05 19.76 -11.53
C LYS A 578 1.39 21.24 -11.56
N ASP A 579 0.64 22.06 -12.30
CA ASP A 579 0.85 23.52 -12.34
C ASP A 579 0.67 24.17 -10.96
N LEU A 580 -0.32 23.70 -10.20
CA LEU A 580 -0.50 24.10 -8.81
C LEU A 580 0.66 23.60 -7.93
N GLY A 581 1.11 22.37 -8.10
CA GLY A 581 2.28 21.82 -7.43
C GLY A 581 3.52 22.68 -7.67
N VAL A 582 3.84 22.99 -8.94
CA VAL A 582 4.95 23.87 -9.32
C VAL A 582 4.83 25.24 -8.63
N LYS A 583 3.64 25.84 -8.61
CA LYS A 583 3.39 27.13 -7.95
C LYS A 583 3.69 27.09 -6.44
N TYR A 584 3.39 25.97 -5.77
CA TYR A 584 3.64 25.78 -4.35
C TYR A 584 4.95 25.03 -4.06
N LYS A 585 5.81 24.86 -5.07
CA LYS A 585 7.10 24.15 -4.98
C LYS A 585 6.99 22.68 -4.52
N ILE A 586 5.90 22.02 -4.90
CA ILE A 586 5.65 20.60 -4.64
C ILE A 586 5.64 19.88 -5.98
N GLN A 587 6.61 18.99 -6.22
CA GLN A 587 6.78 18.29 -7.49
C GLN A 587 7.12 16.81 -7.25
N GLY A 588 7.04 16.01 -8.32
CA GLY A 588 7.38 14.58 -8.26
C GLY A 588 6.51 13.79 -7.27
N GLU A 589 7.14 12.89 -6.52
CA GLU A 589 6.49 12.02 -5.53
C GLU A 589 5.90 12.80 -4.35
N ILE A 590 6.46 13.96 -4.02
CA ILE A 590 5.94 14.81 -2.94
C ILE A 590 4.54 15.34 -3.30
N LEU A 591 4.26 15.57 -4.59
CA LEU A 591 2.93 15.99 -5.04
C LEU A 591 1.91 14.85 -4.91
N THR A 592 2.31 13.61 -5.19
CA THR A 592 1.43 12.45 -4.99
C THR A 592 1.14 12.24 -3.52
N ASP A 593 2.14 12.35 -2.65
CA ASP A 593 1.95 12.21 -1.20
C ASP A 593 1.04 13.31 -0.63
N ALA A 594 1.18 14.55 -1.13
CA ALA A 594 0.32 15.66 -0.73
C ALA A 594 -1.14 15.46 -1.12
N LEU A 595 -1.40 14.84 -2.27
CA LEU A 595 -2.74 14.53 -2.76
C LEU A 595 -3.34 13.30 -2.07
N GLU A 596 -2.54 12.28 -1.82
CA GLU A 596 -2.94 11.13 -1.00
C GLU A 596 -3.33 11.59 0.40
N TYR A 597 -2.53 12.47 1.00
CA TYR A 597 -2.89 13.11 2.26
C TYR A 597 -4.23 13.86 2.18
N ALA A 598 -4.43 14.69 1.16
CA ALA A 598 -5.70 15.39 0.98
C ALA A 598 -6.89 14.42 0.73
N HIS A 599 -6.62 13.26 0.13
CA HIS A 599 -7.61 12.21 -0.08
C HIS A 599 -8.04 11.53 1.23
N ASN A 600 -7.06 11.17 2.06
CA ASN A 600 -7.28 10.49 3.33
C ASN A 600 -7.99 11.40 4.35
N CYS A 601 -7.77 12.73 4.26
CA CYS A 601 -8.53 13.72 5.02
C CYS A 601 -9.97 13.94 4.51
N GLY A 602 -10.32 13.39 3.35
CA GLY A 602 -11.64 13.57 2.73
C GLY A 602 -11.82 14.89 1.97
N ASP A 603 -10.78 15.72 1.86
CA ASP A 603 -10.83 17.01 1.17
C ASP A 603 -10.94 16.87 -0.36
N VAL A 604 -10.34 15.81 -0.90
CA VAL A 604 -10.40 15.45 -2.32
C VAL A 604 -10.70 13.96 -2.47
N LEU A 605 -11.25 13.57 -3.61
CA LEU A 605 -11.34 12.19 -4.03
C LEU A 605 -10.36 11.97 -5.17
N TRP A 606 -9.35 11.12 -4.96
CA TRP A 606 -8.35 10.79 -5.96
C TRP A 606 -8.25 9.28 -6.10
N LEU A 607 -8.61 8.76 -7.28
CA LEU A 607 -8.73 7.33 -7.54
C LEU A 607 -7.44 6.81 -8.21
N GLN A 608 -6.33 6.77 -7.46
CA GLN A 608 -5.01 6.42 -7.99
C GLN A 608 -4.96 5.03 -8.64
N ASN A 609 -5.70 4.07 -8.09
CA ASN A 609 -5.76 2.69 -8.58
C ASN A 609 -6.72 2.49 -9.77
N HIS A 610 -7.42 3.54 -10.19
CA HIS A 610 -8.38 3.45 -11.29
C HIS A 610 -7.69 3.70 -12.64
N HIS A 611 -7.75 2.73 -13.55
CA HIS A 611 -7.06 2.76 -14.84
C HIS A 611 -7.35 4.01 -15.70
N LYS A 612 -8.60 4.52 -15.69
CA LYS A 612 -9.01 5.75 -16.42
C LYS A 612 -8.95 7.04 -15.59
N LEU A 613 -9.13 6.98 -14.27
CA LEU A 613 -9.38 8.16 -13.42
C LEU A 613 -8.19 8.55 -12.56
N LYS A 614 -7.07 7.81 -12.62
CA LYS A 614 -5.84 8.10 -11.88
C LYS A 614 -5.27 9.51 -12.12
N GLU A 615 -5.58 10.13 -13.26
CA GLU A 615 -5.13 11.48 -13.63
C GLU A 615 -6.15 12.58 -13.32
N VAL A 616 -7.25 12.25 -12.62
CA VAL A 616 -8.32 13.17 -12.27
C VAL A 616 -8.44 13.28 -10.76
N VAL A 617 -8.40 14.51 -10.25
CA VAL A 617 -8.58 14.82 -8.82
C VAL A 617 -9.91 15.54 -8.62
N PHE A 618 -10.84 14.92 -7.90
CA PHE A 618 -12.13 15.53 -7.58
C PHE A 618 -12.02 16.34 -6.29
N HIS A 619 -11.91 17.66 -6.41
CA HIS A 619 -11.79 18.55 -5.25
C HIS A 619 -13.13 19.02 -4.66
N LYS A 620 -14.25 18.57 -5.24
CA LYS A 620 -15.59 18.66 -4.65
C LYS A 620 -16.32 17.32 -4.79
N PRO A 621 -15.96 16.30 -3.99
CA PRO A 621 -16.50 14.95 -4.10
C PRO A 621 -18.03 14.87 -4.00
N PHE A 622 -18.66 15.72 -3.17
CA PHE A 622 -20.12 15.77 -3.04
C PHE A 622 -20.83 16.07 -4.37
N LYS A 623 -20.27 16.96 -5.20
CA LYS A 623 -20.83 17.26 -6.53
C LYS A 623 -20.74 16.07 -7.48
N LEU A 624 -19.72 15.23 -7.34
CA LEU A 624 -19.64 13.97 -8.07
C LEU A 624 -20.74 13.01 -7.60
N ILE A 625 -20.95 12.89 -6.29
CA ILE A 625 -22.04 12.04 -5.76
C ILE A 625 -23.39 12.54 -6.30
N GLU A 626 -23.67 13.84 -6.27
CA GLU A 626 -24.86 14.44 -6.88
C GLU A 626 -24.97 14.15 -8.39
N ALA A 627 -23.85 14.19 -9.12
CA ALA A 627 -23.81 13.80 -10.54
C ALA A 627 -24.32 12.38 -10.74
N LEU A 628 -23.80 11.45 -9.93
CA LEU A 628 -24.11 10.03 -10.03
C LEU A 628 -25.54 9.74 -9.57
N ARG A 629 -26.07 10.50 -8.59
CA ARG A 629 -27.51 10.47 -8.23
C ARG A 629 -28.42 10.82 -9.40
N GLY A 630 -27.91 11.60 -10.35
CA GLY A 630 -28.62 11.99 -11.58
C GLY A 630 -28.96 10.82 -12.51
N ILE A 631 -28.21 9.72 -12.44
CA ILE A 631 -28.35 8.57 -13.35
C ILE A 631 -28.84 7.35 -12.61
N ILE A 632 -28.20 7.01 -11.48
CA ILE A 632 -28.58 5.87 -10.67
C ILE A 632 -29.35 6.41 -9.48
N HIS A 633 -30.65 6.63 -9.59
CA HIS A 633 -31.52 6.97 -8.46
C HIS A 633 -32.23 5.72 -7.90
N HIS A 634 -32.29 5.61 -6.57
CA HIS A 634 -32.98 4.51 -5.87
C HIS A 634 -34.50 4.46 -6.15
N ASP A 635 -35.08 5.62 -6.43
CA ASP A 635 -36.51 5.78 -6.73
C ASP A 635 -36.73 6.36 -8.13
N ILE A 636 -36.03 5.80 -9.13
CA ILE A 636 -36.10 6.30 -10.51
C ILE A 636 -37.53 6.18 -11.08
N SER A 637 -38.27 5.14 -10.69
CA SER A 637 -39.63 4.86 -11.15
C SER A 637 -40.62 5.98 -10.83
N ASN A 638 -40.47 6.63 -9.67
CA ASN A 638 -41.28 7.78 -9.26
C ASN A 638 -40.75 9.10 -9.82
N ILE A 639 -39.44 9.24 -10.05
CA ILE A 639 -38.85 10.43 -10.69
C ILE A 639 -39.28 10.55 -12.15
N LEU A 640 -39.46 9.42 -12.83
CA LEU A 640 -39.97 9.35 -14.21
C LEU A 640 -41.49 9.61 -14.24
N ASP A 641 -41.89 10.82 -13.85
CA ASP A 641 -43.25 11.34 -13.90
C ASP A 641 -43.33 12.51 -14.90
N PHE A 642 -44.03 12.29 -16.02
CA PHE A 642 -44.19 13.31 -17.07
C PHE A 642 -45.00 14.52 -16.61
N ASP A 643 -46.01 14.32 -15.77
CA ASP A 643 -46.96 15.36 -15.38
C ASP A 643 -46.41 16.18 -14.19
N GLY A 644 -45.74 15.52 -13.24
CA GLY A 644 -45.05 16.16 -12.11
C GLY A 644 -43.76 16.86 -12.49
N ASN A 645 -43.05 16.39 -13.53
CA ASN A 645 -41.78 16.96 -13.97
C ASN A 645 -41.84 17.53 -15.40
N LYS A 646 -42.06 18.84 -15.47
CA LYS A 646 -42.10 19.59 -16.75
C LYS A 646 -40.76 19.66 -17.49
N SER A 647 -39.63 19.22 -16.90
CA SER A 647 -38.33 19.21 -17.61
C SER A 647 -38.35 18.25 -18.81
N PHE A 648 -39.09 17.14 -18.73
CA PHE A 648 -39.17 16.15 -19.80
C PHE A 648 -39.87 16.71 -21.06
N SER A 649 -40.90 17.52 -20.88
CA SER A 649 -41.62 18.18 -21.98
C SER A 649 -40.91 19.45 -22.48
N SER A 650 -40.38 20.28 -21.56
CA SER A 650 -39.76 21.57 -21.93
C SER A 650 -38.32 21.45 -22.45
N ILE A 651 -37.51 20.55 -21.89
CA ILE A 651 -36.07 20.42 -22.19
C ILE A 651 -35.81 19.15 -22.99
N GLY A 652 -36.34 18.02 -22.52
CA GLY A 652 -36.31 16.76 -23.26
C GLY A 652 -37.08 16.83 -24.58
N LYS A 653 -38.05 17.76 -24.69
CA LYS A 653 -38.95 17.92 -25.84
C LYS A 653 -39.69 16.62 -26.19
N LEU A 654 -40.01 15.82 -25.18
CA LEU A 654 -40.75 14.57 -25.34
C LEU A 654 -42.25 14.84 -25.36
N SER A 655 -42.97 14.18 -26.28
CA SER A 655 -44.42 14.00 -26.12
C SER A 655 -44.69 13.01 -24.98
N LYS A 656 -45.93 12.98 -24.46
CA LYS A 656 -46.32 12.03 -23.41
C LYS A 656 -46.13 10.57 -23.85
N GLU A 657 -46.49 10.27 -25.10
CA GLU A 657 -46.32 8.93 -25.68
C GLU A 657 -44.84 8.53 -25.81
N GLN A 658 -43.99 9.45 -26.31
CA GLN A 658 -42.55 9.22 -26.42
C GLN A 658 -41.88 9.07 -25.05
N PHE A 659 -42.36 9.82 -24.05
CA PHE A 659 -41.87 9.68 -22.69
C PHE A 659 -42.20 8.32 -22.10
N GLU A 660 -43.44 7.85 -22.22
CA GLU A 660 -43.84 6.52 -21.70
C GLU A 660 -43.06 5.39 -22.37
N GLU A 661 -42.82 5.49 -23.69
CA GLU A 661 -41.97 4.53 -24.40
C GLU A 661 -40.54 4.51 -23.84
N CYS A 662 -39.93 5.69 -23.69
CA CYS A 662 -38.56 5.81 -23.17
C CYS A 662 -38.48 5.45 -21.67
N ARG A 663 -39.52 5.72 -20.88
CA ARG A 663 -39.66 5.28 -19.48
C ARG A 663 -39.70 3.75 -19.39
N ASN A 664 -40.51 3.10 -20.21
CA ASN A 664 -40.60 1.65 -20.23
C ASN A 664 -39.26 1.01 -20.61
N ARG A 665 -38.60 1.49 -21.68
CA ARG A 665 -37.27 0.98 -22.08
C ARG A 665 -36.21 1.16 -20.99
N MET A 666 -36.23 2.29 -20.27
CA MET A 666 -35.31 2.51 -19.15
C MET A 666 -35.56 1.54 -18.00
N LEU A 667 -36.81 1.33 -17.60
CA LEU A 667 -37.17 0.48 -16.47
C LEU A 667 -37.02 -1.03 -16.77
N THR A 668 -37.16 -1.44 -18.04
CA THR A 668 -37.03 -2.86 -18.43
C THR A 668 -35.62 -3.22 -18.91
N HIS A 669 -35.01 -2.37 -19.72
CA HIS A 669 -33.75 -2.66 -20.42
C HIS A 669 -32.58 -1.77 -19.96
N GLY A 670 -32.79 -0.86 -19.00
CA GLY A 670 -31.77 0.10 -18.59
C GLY A 670 -31.36 1.08 -19.70
N GLU A 671 -32.12 1.17 -20.78
CA GLU A 671 -31.83 2.02 -21.94
C GLU A 671 -32.22 3.48 -21.66
N ILE A 672 -31.26 4.39 -21.81
CA ILE A 672 -31.49 5.82 -21.61
C ILE A 672 -31.31 6.56 -22.94
N SER A 673 -32.35 7.27 -23.38
CA SER A 673 -32.28 8.15 -24.56
C SER A 673 -31.68 9.52 -24.20
N ARG A 674 -31.15 10.23 -25.21
CA ARG A 674 -30.58 11.56 -25.02
C ARG A 674 -31.60 12.55 -24.43
N GLN A 675 -32.84 12.51 -24.90
CA GLN A 675 -33.92 13.38 -24.47
C GLN A 675 -34.32 13.12 -23.01
N LEU A 676 -34.41 11.84 -22.63
CA LEU A 676 -34.75 11.44 -21.26
C LEU A 676 -33.64 11.85 -20.29
N LEU A 677 -32.38 11.62 -20.65
CA LEU A 677 -31.21 12.00 -19.87
C LEU A 677 -31.14 13.52 -19.62
N LEU A 678 -31.42 14.34 -20.65
CA LEU A 678 -31.47 15.79 -20.52
C LEU A 678 -32.59 16.28 -19.57
N GLY A 679 -33.74 15.61 -19.59
CA GLY A 679 -34.83 15.90 -18.65
C GLY A 679 -34.44 15.56 -17.20
N LEU A 680 -33.82 14.40 -16.98
CA LEU A 680 -33.36 13.95 -15.66
C LEU A 680 -32.30 14.91 -15.07
N TRP A 681 -31.28 15.28 -15.84
CA TRP A 681 -30.20 16.16 -15.38
C TRP A 681 -30.61 17.60 -15.09
N TYR A 682 -31.74 18.07 -15.65
CA TYR A 682 -32.26 19.38 -15.30
C TYR A 682 -33.18 19.34 -14.08
N TYR A 683 -33.93 18.25 -13.90
CA TYR A 683 -34.83 18.06 -12.77
C TYR A 683 -34.06 17.82 -11.46
N LEU A 684 -33.06 16.96 -11.51
CA LEU A 684 -32.08 16.78 -10.45
C LEU A 684 -31.05 17.90 -10.66
N PRO A 685 -31.03 18.99 -9.87
CA PRO A 685 -30.38 20.26 -10.18
C PRO A 685 -28.85 20.15 -10.21
N PHE A 686 -28.32 19.42 -11.17
CA PHE A 686 -26.93 19.02 -11.29
C PHE A 686 -26.11 20.09 -12.04
N SER A 687 -26.68 20.65 -13.12
CA SER A 687 -26.06 21.74 -13.88
C SER A 687 -27.06 22.36 -14.88
N THR A 688 -27.06 23.70 -15.00
CA THR A 688 -27.72 24.42 -16.11
C THR A 688 -26.84 24.59 -17.34
N ASP A 689 -25.57 24.17 -17.25
CA ASP A 689 -24.52 24.32 -18.28
C ASP A 689 -24.33 23.03 -19.10
N ARG A 690 -24.43 23.16 -20.43
CA ARG A 690 -24.30 22.06 -21.40
C ARG A 690 -22.90 21.45 -21.42
N GLU A 691 -21.85 22.21 -21.12
CA GLU A 691 -20.48 21.67 -21.07
C GLU A 691 -20.32 20.65 -19.93
N GLN A 692 -20.99 20.87 -18.80
CA GLN A 692 -20.92 19.96 -17.65
C GLN A 692 -21.64 18.62 -17.92
N LEU A 693 -22.65 18.60 -18.80
CA LEU A 693 -23.37 17.38 -19.18
C LEU A 693 -22.50 16.41 -19.99
N ALA A 694 -21.70 16.94 -20.93
CA ALA A 694 -20.74 16.14 -21.69
C ALA A 694 -19.63 15.57 -20.78
N VAL A 695 -19.22 16.34 -19.77
CA VAL A 695 -18.22 15.90 -18.79
C VAL A 695 -18.77 14.79 -17.88
N THR A 696 -20.03 14.89 -17.44
CA THR A 696 -20.69 13.83 -16.64
C THR A 696 -20.92 12.57 -17.46
N TYR A 697 -21.25 12.71 -18.73
CA TYR A 697 -21.36 11.59 -19.66
C TYR A 697 -20.06 10.76 -19.74
N GLU A 698 -18.90 11.41 -19.91
CA GLU A 698 -17.61 10.70 -19.89
C GLU A 698 -17.30 10.10 -18.51
N LEU A 699 -17.67 10.78 -17.43
CA LEU A 699 -17.47 10.25 -16.07
C LEU A 699 -18.25 8.94 -15.83
N ILE A 700 -19.50 8.83 -16.28
CA ILE A 700 -20.29 7.59 -16.15
C ILE A 700 -19.58 6.41 -16.81
N LYS A 701 -19.01 6.65 -17.99
CA LYS A 701 -18.23 5.66 -18.75
C LYS A 701 -16.91 5.33 -18.05
N ASP A 702 -16.25 6.34 -17.49
CA ASP A 702 -15.00 6.15 -16.74
C ASP A 702 -15.22 5.37 -15.45
N PHE A 703 -16.37 5.56 -14.77
CA PHE A 703 -16.79 4.78 -13.59
C PHE A 703 -17.43 3.43 -13.94
N GLU A 704 -17.50 3.05 -15.22
CA GLU A 704 -18.04 1.75 -15.65
C GLU A 704 -19.50 1.52 -15.20
N LEU A 705 -20.30 2.59 -15.17
CA LEU A 705 -21.71 2.56 -14.76
C LEU A 705 -22.66 2.27 -15.92
N ALA A 706 -22.23 2.63 -17.13
CA ALA A 706 -23.00 2.49 -18.36
C ALA A 706 -22.06 2.22 -19.54
N TYR A 707 -22.59 1.59 -20.59
CA TYR A 707 -21.91 1.46 -21.88
C TYR A 707 -22.69 2.16 -22.99
N LEU A 708 -21.97 2.55 -24.04
CA LEU A 708 -22.53 3.30 -25.16
C LEU A 708 -23.02 2.37 -26.26
N ILE A 709 -24.14 2.74 -26.87
CA ILE A 709 -24.68 2.08 -28.06
C ILE A 709 -24.02 2.73 -29.29
N PRO A 710 -23.33 1.97 -30.17
CA PRO A 710 -22.72 2.51 -31.39
C PRO A 710 -23.76 3.21 -32.29
N GLN A 711 -23.50 4.46 -32.67
CA GLN A 711 -24.46 5.31 -33.41
C GLN A 711 -24.25 5.33 -34.94
N SER A 712 -23.58 4.34 -35.53
CA SER A 712 -23.01 4.47 -36.88
C SER A 712 -23.99 4.48 -38.07
N ASP A 713 -25.30 4.31 -37.90
CA ASP A 713 -26.23 4.19 -39.05
C ASP A 713 -27.61 4.88 -38.88
N LEU A 714 -27.72 6.01 -38.19
CA LEU A 714 -29.02 6.67 -37.97
C LEU A 714 -29.15 8.04 -38.67
N PRO A 715 -30.25 8.28 -39.41
CA PRO A 715 -30.47 9.55 -40.10
C PRO A 715 -30.64 10.69 -39.09
N THR A 716 -30.18 11.88 -39.48
CA THR A 716 -30.10 13.13 -38.70
C THR A 716 -31.46 13.77 -38.36
N SER A 717 -32.50 12.95 -38.19
CA SER A 717 -33.86 13.37 -37.91
C SER A 717 -34.03 13.64 -36.42
N LYS A 718 -34.39 14.88 -36.04
CA LYS A 718 -34.57 15.36 -34.65
C LYS A 718 -35.75 14.71 -33.90
N THR A 719 -36.42 13.70 -34.45
CA THR A 719 -37.73 13.22 -34.00
C THR A 719 -37.75 11.85 -33.33
N TYR A 720 -36.62 11.14 -33.18
CA TYR A 720 -36.59 9.80 -32.57
C TYR A 720 -35.99 9.77 -31.16
N CYS A 721 -36.66 9.07 -30.24
CA CYS A 721 -36.22 8.79 -28.86
C CYS A 721 -35.29 7.56 -28.87
N GLU A 722 -34.15 7.67 -29.54
CA GLU A 722 -33.18 6.58 -29.67
C GLU A 722 -32.36 6.37 -28.39
N PRO A 723 -32.08 5.11 -28.02
CA PRO A 723 -31.28 4.81 -26.84
C PRO A 723 -29.82 5.23 -27.10
N LEU A 724 -29.26 5.98 -26.15
CA LEU A 724 -27.89 6.51 -26.21
C LEU A 724 -26.91 5.58 -25.47
N MET A 725 -27.34 5.08 -24.33
CA MET A 725 -26.54 4.25 -23.44
C MET A 725 -27.42 3.23 -22.73
N VAL A 726 -26.80 2.20 -22.20
CA VAL A 726 -27.43 1.22 -21.32
C VAL A 726 -26.76 1.29 -19.95
N VAL A 727 -27.57 1.36 -18.90
CA VAL A 727 -27.16 1.28 -17.50
C VAL A 727 -27.54 -0.11 -17.00
N PRO A 728 -26.60 -1.08 -16.93
CA PRO A 728 -26.93 -2.48 -16.61
C PRO A 728 -27.65 -2.66 -15.27
N TRP A 729 -27.45 -1.73 -14.34
CA TRP A 729 -28.08 -1.69 -13.01
C TRP A 729 -29.61 -1.61 -13.02
N TYR A 730 -30.21 -1.11 -14.11
CA TYR A 730 -31.66 -1.01 -14.25
C TYR A 730 -32.28 -2.12 -15.11
N VAL A 731 -31.47 -3.08 -15.57
CA VAL A 731 -31.98 -4.22 -16.33
C VAL A 731 -32.71 -5.15 -15.37
N SER A 732 -34.05 -5.10 -15.39
CA SER A 732 -34.93 -5.78 -14.43
C SER A 732 -35.56 -7.07 -14.95
N ILE A 733 -35.23 -7.48 -16.18
CA ILE A 733 -35.77 -8.72 -16.77
C ILE A 733 -35.08 -9.92 -16.11
N ASP A 734 -35.73 -10.45 -15.07
CA ASP A 734 -35.23 -11.51 -14.20
C ASP A 734 -35.20 -12.90 -14.86
N SER A 735 -36.06 -13.17 -15.84
CA SER A 735 -36.08 -14.44 -16.55
C SER A 735 -35.13 -14.40 -17.74
N THR A 736 -34.13 -15.31 -17.76
CA THR A 736 -33.52 -15.75 -19.02
C THR A 736 -34.66 -16.18 -19.93
N PRO A 737 -34.90 -15.49 -21.06
CA PRO A 737 -36.02 -15.86 -21.91
C PRO A 737 -35.78 -17.26 -22.46
N SER A 738 -36.84 -18.00 -22.76
CA SER A 738 -36.78 -19.15 -23.68
C SER A 738 -36.04 -18.81 -24.98
N ASP A 739 -35.98 -17.53 -25.34
CA ASP A 739 -35.26 -17.02 -26.49
C ASP A 739 -33.74 -17.19 -26.40
N ILE A 740 -33.14 -17.29 -25.20
CA ILE A 740 -31.69 -17.55 -25.13
C ILE A 740 -31.35 -18.95 -25.62
N GLU A 741 -32.25 -19.92 -25.42
CA GLU A 741 -32.14 -21.24 -26.05
C GLU A 741 -32.25 -21.07 -27.58
N ILE A 742 -33.02 -20.11 -28.10
CA ILE A 742 -33.04 -19.83 -29.54
C ILE A 742 -31.69 -19.27 -30.05
N TYR A 743 -31.03 -18.37 -29.32
CA TYR A 743 -29.76 -17.76 -29.76
C TYR A 743 -28.53 -18.62 -29.46
N TRP A 744 -28.55 -19.38 -28.36
CA TRP A 744 -27.48 -20.26 -27.93
C TRP A 744 -27.65 -21.70 -28.46
N ASP A 745 -28.87 -22.23 -28.64
CA ASP A 745 -29.11 -23.58 -29.22
C ASP A 745 -29.38 -23.60 -30.73
N ARG A 746 -29.46 -22.43 -31.43
CA ARG A 746 -29.42 -22.41 -32.91
C ARG A 746 -28.24 -23.26 -33.36
N ALA A 747 -28.59 -24.44 -33.91
CA ALA A 747 -27.74 -25.63 -34.02
C ALA A 747 -26.28 -25.25 -34.14
N ALA A 748 -25.51 -25.54 -33.09
CA ALA A 748 -24.07 -25.30 -33.04
C ALA A 748 -23.48 -25.60 -34.41
N GLU A 749 -23.07 -24.55 -35.13
CA GLU A 749 -22.58 -24.71 -36.49
C GLU A 749 -21.49 -25.78 -36.48
N ASP A 750 -21.62 -26.77 -37.36
CA ASP A 750 -20.78 -27.97 -37.32
C ASP A 750 -19.31 -27.54 -37.37
N GLY A 751 -18.56 -27.86 -36.31
CA GLY A 751 -17.15 -27.45 -36.15
C GLY A 751 -16.87 -26.44 -35.05
N MET A 752 -17.86 -25.74 -34.48
CA MET A 752 -17.60 -24.81 -33.36
C MET A 752 -17.07 -25.51 -32.10
N ARG A 753 -16.14 -24.83 -31.43
CA ARG A 753 -15.55 -25.24 -30.14
C ARG A 753 -16.18 -24.42 -29.04
N GLU A 754 -16.73 -25.10 -28.04
CA GLU A 754 -17.24 -24.48 -26.83
C GLU A 754 -16.23 -24.63 -25.71
N MET A 755 -15.96 -23.52 -25.02
CA MET A 755 -15.20 -23.52 -23.78
C MET A 755 -15.96 -22.79 -22.68
N GLU A 756 -15.77 -23.25 -21.46
CA GLU A 756 -16.47 -22.76 -20.29
C GLU A 756 -15.55 -22.67 -19.08
N ILE A 757 -15.77 -21.65 -18.26
CA ILE A 757 -15.22 -21.54 -16.90
C ILE A 757 -16.32 -21.11 -15.93
N VAL A 758 -16.37 -21.75 -14.76
CA VAL A 758 -17.35 -21.44 -13.70
C VAL A 758 -16.62 -21.01 -12.43
N TYR A 759 -16.94 -19.81 -11.95
CA TYR A 759 -16.48 -19.26 -10.68
C TYR A 759 -17.57 -19.42 -9.62
N THR A 760 -17.18 -19.75 -8.39
CA THR A 760 -18.05 -19.71 -7.20
C THR A 760 -17.60 -18.64 -6.22
N PHE A 761 -18.57 -18.01 -5.58
CA PHE A 761 -18.42 -17.00 -4.54
C PHE A 761 -19.07 -17.55 -3.25
N PRO A 762 -18.27 -18.13 -2.35
CA PRO A 762 -18.77 -18.91 -1.21
C PRO A 762 -19.28 -18.08 -0.03
N HIS A 763 -19.12 -16.75 -0.06
CA HIS A 763 -19.55 -15.85 1.02
C HIS A 763 -20.37 -14.69 0.45
N THR A 764 -19.80 -13.48 0.40
CA THR A 764 -20.49 -12.30 -0.12
C THR A 764 -20.13 -12.07 -1.59
N PHE A 765 -21.13 -11.98 -2.46
CA PHE A 765 -20.95 -11.53 -3.84
C PHE A 765 -21.12 -10.00 -3.88
N PRO A 766 -20.10 -9.22 -4.26
CA PRO A 766 -20.24 -7.78 -4.36
C PRO A 766 -21.33 -7.40 -5.37
N GLU A 767 -22.19 -6.46 -5.00
CA GLU A 767 -23.11 -5.87 -5.95
C GLU A 767 -22.34 -5.02 -6.96
N GLY A 768 -22.72 -5.06 -8.23
CA GLY A 768 -22.12 -4.23 -9.27
C GLY A 768 -20.99 -4.84 -10.08
N ILE A 769 -20.34 -5.91 -9.61
CA ILE A 769 -19.23 -6.50 -10.38
C ILE A 769 -19.72 -7.20 -11.65
N PHE A 770 -20.95 -7.73 -11.65
CA PHE A 770 -21.56 -8.35 -12.83
C PHE A 770 -21.95 -7.28 -13.87
N GLU A 771 -22.50 -6.17 -13.38
CA GLU A 771 -22.90 -5.00 -14.16
C GLU A 771 -21.67 -4.35 -14.79
N ARG A 772 -20.56 -4.22 -14.04
CA ARG A 772 -19.26 -3.78 -14.58
C ARG A 772 -18.73 -4.71 -15.66
N MET A 773 -18.90 -6.03 -15.51
CA MET A 773 -18.56 -6.98 -16.58
C MET A 773 -19.36 -6.67 -17.85
N SER A 774 -20.68 -6.44 -17.75
CA SER A 774 -21.49 -5.99 -18.90
C SER A 774 -20.93 -4.70 -19.55
N THR A 775 -20.52 -3.71 -18.76
CA THR A 775 -19.97 -2.46 -19.33
C THR A 775 -18.61 -2.64 -20.02
N GLN A 776 -17.75 -3.53 -19.52
CA GLN A 776 -16.42 -3.78 -20.09
C GLN A 776 -16.45 -4.70 -21.32
N LEU A 777 -17.53 -5.44 -21.54
CA LEU A 777 -17.76 -6.25 -22.73
C LEU A 777 -18.15 -5.40 -23.97
N GLN A 778 -17.45 -4.28 -24.17
CA GLN A 778 -17.69 -3.39 -25.29
C GLN A 778 -16.96 -3.91 -26.53
N GLN A 779 -17.69 -4.63 -27.38
CA GLN A 779 -17.21 -5.17 -28.67
C GLN A 779 -18.10 -4.64 -29.79
N ASP A 780 -17.56 -4.56 -31.01
CA ASP A 780 -18.33 -4.40 -32.26
C ASP A 780 -19.20 -5.66 -32.45
N ALA A 781 -20.31 -5.71 -31.72
CA ALA A 781 -21.22 -6.84 -31.68
C ALA A 781 -22.29 -6.70 -32.76
N ASP A 782 -22.50 -7.78 -33.52
CA ASP A 782 -23.61 -7.90 -34.45
C ASP A 782 -24.93 -8.13 -33.69
N ILE A 783 -24.89 -8.86 -32.58
CA ILE A 783 -26.03 -9.03 -31.68
C ILE A 783 -25.57 -8.92 -30.23
N ARG A 784 -26.27 -8.11 -29.44
CA ARG A 784 -26.07 -8.01 -27.99
C ARG A 784 -27.41 -8.01 -27.26
N LEU A 785 -27.53 -8.85 -26.25
CA LEU A 785 -28.71 -8.98 -25.39
C LEU A 785 -28.27 -9.06 -23.93
N ASP A 786 -28.80 -8.15 -23.11
CA ASP A 786 -28.48 -8.03 -21.69
C ASP A 786 -29.76 -8.28 -20.86
N TRP A 787 -29.64 -9.14 -19.86
CA TRP A 787 -30.64 -9.46 -18.84
C TRP A 787 -30.03 -9.28 -17.44
N ALA A 788 -30.87 -9.28 -16.40
CA ALA A 788 -30.42 -9.02 -15.02
C ALA A 788 -29.29 -9.97 -14.56
N ASN A 789 -29.30 -11.21 -15.07
CA ASN A 789 -28.36 -12.26 -14.68
C ASN A 789 -27.64 -12.90 -15.87
N THR A 790 -27.81 -12.39 -17.10
CA THR A 790 -27.26 -13.01 -18.30
C THR A 790 -26.87 -11.98 -19.35
N ILE A 791 -25.71 -12.18 -19.98
CA ILE A 791 -25.20 -11.32 -21.06
C ILE A 791 -24.87 -12.22 -22.25
N TYR A 792 -25.45 -11.92 -23.41
CA TYR A 792 -25.18 -12.62 -24.66
C TYR A 792 -24.63 -11.65 -25.71
N ILE A 793 -23.53 -12.04 -26.35
CA ILE A 793 -22.86 -11.25 -27.39
C ILE A 793 -22.46 -12.16 -28.55
N GLU A 794 -22.82 -11.76 -29.76
CA GLU A 794 -22.40 -12.37 -31.02
C GLU A 794 -21.67 -11.33 -31.88
N ALA A 795 -20.47 -11.69 -32.33
CA ALA A 795 -19.65 -10.86 -33.19
C ALA A 795 -18.90 -11.75 -34.18
N LYS A 796 -19.19 -11.64 -35.48
CA LYS A 796 -18.61 -12.46 -36.55
C LYS A 796 -18.70 -13.96 -36.25
N ASP A 797 -17.58 -14.61 -35.95
CA ASP A 797 -17.44 -16.04 -35.67
C ASP A 797 -17.31 -16.37 -34.16
N LYS A 798 -17.63 -15.40 -33.29
CA LYS A 798 -17.50 -15.51 -31.83
C LYS A 798 -18.84 -15.31 -31.15
N LYS A 799 -19.16 -16.22 -30.22
CA LYS A 799 -20.31 -16.08 -29.32
C LYS A 799 -19.83 -16.11 -27.87
N THR A 800 -20.40 -15.24 -27.05
CA THR A 800 -20.10 -15.11 -25.62
C THR A 800 -21.38 -15.17 -24.83
N LEU A 801 -21.39 -15.98 -23.77
CA LEU A 801 -22.47 -16.06 -22.81
C LEU A 801 -21.90 -15.95 -21.39
N VAL A 802 -22.38 -14.98 -20.63
CA VAL A 802 -22.02 -14.80 -19.23
C VAL A 802 -23.27 -14.91 -18.38
N ARG A 803 -23.29 -15.78 -17.36
CA ARG A 803 -24.45 -16.04 -16.50
C ARG A 803 -24.08 -15.95 -15.03
N ARG A 804 -24.91 -15.26 -14.25
CA ARG A 804 -24.91 -15.26 -12.77
C ARG A 804 -26.08 -16.11 -12.29
N PHE A 805 -25.85 -17.07 -11.41
CA PHE A 805 -26.93 -17.88 -10.84
C PHE A 805 -26.58 -18.37 -9.43
N VAL A 806 -27.60 -18.60 -8.61
CA VAL A 806 -27.42 -19.18 -7.28
C VAL A 806 -27.42 -20.70 -7.40
N ASN A 807 -26.44 -21.36 -6.79
CA ASN A 807 -26.42 -22.80 -6.68
C ASN A 807 -27.47 -23.26 -5.68
N GLN A 808 -28.50 -23.98 -6.14
CA GLN A 808 -29.60 -24.45 -5.31
C GLN A 808 -29.16 -25.35 -4.14
N THR A 809 -28.00 -26.00 -4.23
CA THR A 809 -27.51 -26.93 -3.20
C THR A 809 -26.63 -26.26 -2.15
N SER A 810 -25.76 -25.33 -2.55
CA SER A 810 -24.80 -24.66 -1.65
C SER A 810 -25.20 -23.23 -1.27
N SER A 811 -26.25 -22.67 -1.89
CA SER A 811 -26.62 -21.24 -1.81
C SER A 811 -25.51 -20.27 -2.23
N GLU A 812 -24.42 -20.77 -2.81
CA GLU A 812 -23.32 -19.95 -3.32
C GLU A 812 -23.71 -19.30 -4.65
N ILE A 813 -23.18 -18.11 -4.89
CA ILE A 813 -23.38 -17.42 -6.17
C ILE A 813 -22.30 -17.92 -7.13
N ASN A 814 -22.73 -18.35 -8.32
CA ASN A 814 -21.86 -18.78 -9.39
C ASN A 814 -21.90 -17.79 -10.56
N VAL A 815 -20.75 -17.57 -11.17
CA VAL A 815 -20.62 -16.85 -12.45
C VAL A 815 -20.00 -17.79 -13.47
N GLN A 816 -20.68 -17.99 -14.58
CA GLN A 816 -20.29 -18.86 -15.67
C GLN A 816 -20.00 -18.02 -16.90
N ILE A 817 -18.84 -18.24 -17.51
CA ILE A 817 -18.43 -17.61 -18.76
C ILE A 817 -18.25 -18.73 -19.80
N GLN A 818 -19.03 -18.67 -20.85
CA GLN A 818 -18.99 -19.59 -21.98
C GLN A 818 -18.65 -18.84 -23.27
N VAL A 819 -17.85 -19.48 -24.10
CA VAL A 819 -17.47 -18.97 -25.42
C VAL A 819 -17.64 -20.04 -26.48
N ARG A 820 -18.07 -19.63 -27.68
CA ARG A 820 -18.01 -20.46 -28.88
C ARG A 820 -17.24 -19.75 -29.96
N ASN A 821 -16.36 -20.49 -30.62
CA ASN A 821 -15.62 -20.01 -31.78
C ASN A 821 -15.41 -21.13 -32.80
N SER A 822 -15.25 -20.74 -34.07
CA SER A 822 -14.94 -21.65 -35.19
C SER A 822 -13.62 -22.41 -34.97
N GLU A 823 -12.62 -21.79 -34.33
CA GLU A 823 -11.30 -22.36 -34.05
C GLU A 823 -11.06 -22.60 -32.56
N LEU A 824 -10.37 -23.70 -32.21
CA LEU A 824 -9.99 -23.98 -30.82
C LEU A 824 -9.07 -22.90 -30.26
N ARG A 825 -8.10 -22.43 -31.07
CA ARG A 825 -7.15 -21.39 -30.66
C ARG A 825 -7.86 -20.06 -30.43
N GLY A 826 -8.84 -19.73 -31.27
CA GLY A 826 -9.70 -18.56 -31.10
C GLY A 826 -10.56 -18.64 -29.83
N ALA A 827 -11.16 -19.80 -29.55
CA ALA A 827 -11.92 -20.03 -28.31
C ALA A 827 -11.05 -19.86 -27.05
N VAL A 828 -9.83 -20.43 -27.03
CA VAL A 828 -8.89 -20.28 -25.90
C VAL A 828 -8.50 -18.82 -25.70
N GLN A 829 -8.14 -18.11 -26.77
CA GLN A 829 -7.74 -16.71 -26.70
C GLN A 829 -8.89 -15.81 -26.23
N HIS A 830 -10.10 -16.05 -26.74
CA HIS A 830 -11.29 -15.29 -26.35
C HIS A 830 -11.67 -15.53 -24.88
N LEU A 831 -11.67 -16.80 -24.43
CA LEU A 831 -11.92 -17.12 -23.03
C LEU A 831 -10.84 -16.53 -22.10
N ALA A 832 -9.57 -16.54 -22.51
CA ALA A 832 -8.48 -15.95 -21.76
C ALA A 832 -8.64 -14.41 -21.63
N GLN A 833 -9.10 -13.73 -22.68
CA GLN A 833 -9.42 -12.30 -22.63
C GLN A 833 -10.55 -12.01 -21.65
N LEU A 834 -11.65 -12.77 -21.71
CA LEU A 834 -12.77 -12.62 -20.79
C LEU A 834 -12.39 -12.96 -19.34
N HIS A 835 -11.58 -13.99 -19.13
CA HIS A 835 -11.00 -14.33 -17.84
C HIS A 835 -10.18 -13.15 -17.30
N GLN A 836 -9.30 -12.56 -18.10
CA GLN A 836 -8.48 -11.43 -17.66
C GLN A 836 -9.33 -10.21 -17.29
N ILE A 837 -10.36 -9.89 -18.08
CA ILE A 837 -11.33 -8.83 -17.75
C ILE A 837 -11.98 -9.11 -16.39
N TRP A 838 -12.48 -10.34 -16.21
CA TRP A 838 -13.11 -10.75 -14.96
C TRP A 838 -12.16 -10.66 -13.77
N ILE A 839 -10.94 -11.20 -13.88
CA ILE A 839 -9.92 -11.12 -12.81
C ILE A 839 -9.55 -9.67 -12.49
N ASN A 840 -9.48 -8.78 -13.48
CA ASN A 840 -9.22 -7.36 -13.23
C ASN A 840 -10.38 -6.70 -12.45
N ILE A 841 -11.63 -7.04 -12.77
CA ILE A 841 -12.81 -6.59 -12.02
C ILE A 841 -12.74 -7.12 -10.58
N LEU A 842 -12.50 -8.42 -10.39
CA LEU A 842 -12.39 -9.01 -9.05
C LEU A 842 -11.21 -8.41 -8.26
N GLY A 843 -10.07 -8.17 -8.92
CA GLY A 843 -8.89 -7.55 -8.31
C GLY A 843 -9.11 -6.13 -7.79
N SER A 844 -10.18 -5.46 -8.23
CA SER A 844 -10.57 -4.15 -7.72
C SER A 844 -11.38 -4.18 -6.42
N VAL A 845 -11.66 -5.38 -5.89
CA VAL A 845 -12.36 -5.62 -4.62
C VAL A 845 -11.43 -6.42 -3.69
N PRO A 846 -10.75 -5.78 -2.71
CA PRO A 846 -9.68 -6.42 -1.94
C PRO A 846 -10.09 -7.66 -1.14
N GLY A 847 -11.30 -7.68 -0.59
CA GLY A 847 -11.81 -8.75 0.27
C GLY A 847 -12.57 -9.86 -0.44
N ILE A 848 -12.60 -9.85 -1.77
CA ILE A 848 -13.40 -10.82 -2.52
C ILE A 848 -12.77 -12.21 -2.51
N ILE A 849 -13.58 -13.20 -2.16
CA ILE A 849 -13.18 -14.61 -2.14
C ILE A 849 -13.91 -15.33 -3.26
N TRP A 850 -13.15 -16.00 -4.12
CA TRP A 850 -13.70 -16.76 -5.25
C TRP A 850 -12.84 -17.96 -5.58
N LYS A 851 -13.45 -18.96 -6.21
CA LYS A 851 -12.78 -20.19 -6.67
C LYS A 851 -13.26 -20.57 -8.06
N ILE A 852 -12.41 -21.25 -8.82
CA ILE A 852 -12.83 -21.90 -10.08
C ILE A 852 -13.36 -23.29 -9.70
N LEU A 853 -14.64 -23.54 -9.98
CA LEU A 853 -15.26 -24.85 -9.77
C LEU A 853 -14.77 -25.85 -10.83
N HIS A 854 -14.86 -25.47 -12.10
CA HIS A 854 -14.39 -26.28 -13.22
C HIS A 854 -14.18 -25.42 -14.48
N TYR A 855 -13.46 -25.98 -15.45
CA TYR A 855 -13.39 -25.51 -16.83
C TYR A 855 -13.60 -26.71 -17.76
N THR A 856 -14.32 -26.53 -18.87
CA THR A 856 -14.56 -27.60 -19.85
C THR A 856 -14.30 -27.12 -21.27
N ALA A 857 -13.88 -28.05 -22.15
CA ALA A 857 -13.75 -27.83 -23.58
C ALA A 857 -14.53 -28.93 -24.32
N LYS A 858 -15.53 -28.54 -25.12
CA LYS A 858 -16.40 -29.46 -25.87
C LYS A 858 -16.32 -29.17 -27.37
N LYS A 859 -16.27 -30.23 -28.19
CA LYS A 859 -16.51 -30.13 -29.63
C LYS A 859 -18.00 -30.34 -29.87
N LEU A 860 -18.66 -29.40 -30.53
CA LEU A 860 -20.07 -29.55 -30.89
C LEU A 860 -20.14 -30.34 -32.21
N HIS A 861 -20.97 -31.38 -32.23
CA HIS A 861 -21.30 -32.16 -33.43
C HIS A 861 -22.78 -31.95 -33.73
N ALA A 862 -23.10 -31.64 -34.98
CA ALA A 862 -24.47 -31.51 -35.43
C ALA A 862 -25.12 -32.89 -35.53
N ASP A 863 -25.74 -33.39 -34.45
CA ASP A 863 -26.63 -34.55 -34.56
C ASP A 863 -27.79 -34.52 -33.55
N LYS A 864 -28.99 -34.60 -34.15
CA LYS A 864 -30.34 -34.84 -33.60
C LYS A 864 -31.09 -33.66 -32.97
N LEU A 865 -32.06 -33.13 -33.73
CA LEU A 865 -33.49 -33.42 -33.49
C LEU A 865 -34.37 -32.97 -34.67
N TYR A 866 -35.09 -33.93 -35.24
CA TYR A 866 -36.26 -33.73 -36.09
C TYR A 866 -37.52 -33.66 -35.22
N SER A 867 -38.51 -32.92 -35.75
CA SER A 867 -39.94 -32.88 -35.39
C SER A 867 -40.38 -31.88 -34.31
N ALA A 868 -40.95 -30.75 -34.77
CA ALA A 868 -42.38 -30.46 -34.61
C ALA A 868 -42.73 -29.20 -35.42
N ASN A 869 -43.60 -29.35 -36.42
CA ASN A 869 -44.23 -28.25 -37.13
C ASN A 869 -45.12 -27.45 -36.16
N THR A 870 -44.87 -26.15 -36.02
CA THR A 870 -45.90 -25.14 -35.68
C THR A 870 -45.55 -23.82 -36.38
N PRO A 871 -46.50 -23.12 -37.02
CA PRO A 871 -46.20 -21.90 -37.73
C PRO A 871 -46.07 -20.72 -36.74
N LEU A 872 -44.86 -20.17 -36.63
CA LEU A 872 -44.60 -18.94 -35.87
C LEU A 872 -44.97 -17.73 -36.74
N SER A 873 -46.17 -17.20 -36.51
CA SER A 873 -46.50 -15.80 -36.80
C SER A 873 -46.10 -14.93 -35.60
N ALA A 874 -44.92 -14.32 -35.66
CA ALA A 874 -44.57 -13.06 -35.00
C ALA A 874 -43.09 -12.80 -35.27
N THR A 875 -42.79 -11.73 -36.00
CA THR A 875 -41.44 -11.21 -36.20
C THR A 875 -40.92 -10.56 -34.92
N PRO A 876 -39.80 -11.03 -34.32
CA PRO A 876 -39.01 -10.24 -33.40
C PRO A 876 -37.92 -9.51 -34.19
N SER A 877 -37.87 -8.19 -34.06
CA SER A 877 -36.90 -7.31 -34.72
C SER A 877 -35.47 -7.60 -34.26
N ALA A 878 -34.58 -7.99 -35.19
CA ALA A 878 -33.13 -8.02 -34.98
C ALA A 878 -32.63 -6.62 -34.57
N ARG A 879 -31.81 -6.54 -33.51
CA ARG A 879 -31.60 -5.24 -32.83
C ARG A 879 -30.45 -4.37 -33.35
N TYR A 880 -29.44 -4.85 -34.09
CA TYR A 880 -28.50 -4.01 -34.88
C TYR A 880 -27.78 -4.84 -35.96
N SER A 881 -28.16 -4.77 -37.24
CA SER A 881 -27.40 -5.44 -38.33
C SER A 881 -26.53 -4.43 -39.10
N SER A 882 -25.22 -4.65 -39.13
CA SER A 882 -24.29 -3.86 -39.94
C SER A 882 -24.09 -4.46 -41.34
N THR A 883 -25.11 -4.40 -42.21
CA THR A 883 -24.93 -4.74 -43.63
C THR A 883 -25.64 -3.75 -44.55
N ALA A 884 -24.88 -2.76 -45.03
CA ALA A 884 -25.20 -2.04 -46.24
C ALA A 884 -24.91 -2.93 -47.46
N THR A 885 -25.95 -3.49 -48.09
CA THR A 885 -25.87 -3.95 -49.47
C THR A 885 -27.08 -3.49 -50.27
N SER A 886 -26.75 -2.87 -51.40
CA SER A 886 -27.58 -2.20 -52.39
C SER A 886 -28.77 -3.01 -52.93
N GLN A 887 -29.79 -2.27 -53.35
CA GLN A 887 -30.79 -2.65 -54.35
C GLN A 887 -30.22 -3.61 -55.43
N MET A 888 -30.90 -4.73 -55.69
CA MET A 888 -31.32 -5.14 -57.04
C MET A 888 -32.26 -6.36 -57.04
N SER A 889 -33.41 -6.13 -57.67
CA SER A 889 -34.20 -7.04 -58.52
C SER A 889 -34.91 -8.29 -57.96
N ASN A 890 -36.24 -8.20 -58.08
CA ASN A 890 -37.16 -9.13 -58.75
C ASN A 890 -38.03 -10.10 -57.91
N ILE A 891 -39.34 -9.84 -58.08
CA ILE A 891 -40.58 -10.60 -57.84
C ILE A 891 -41.18 -10.44 -56.45
#